data_AF-A0A484K0R1-F1
#
_entry.id   AF-A0A484K0R1-F1
#
_cell.length_a   1.000
_cell.length_b   1.000
_cell.length_c   1.000
_cell.angle_alpha   90.00
_cell.angle_beta   90.00
_cell.angle_gamma   90.00
#
_symmetry.space_group_name_H-M   'P 1'
#
loop_
_entity.id
_entity.type
_entity.pdbx_description
1 polymer ?
#
loop_
_entity_poly.entity_id
_entity_poly.type
_entity_poly.pdbx_seq_one_letter_code
_entity_poly.pdbx_strand_id
1 'polypeptide(L)'
;MEVPLTFERPLGSRTRIISSSSSTSQVNLFFKTKPFFGVFPHGCTTLSAQSSKQNKVQLGGRFLQHISASAEFSKRKRRVSTPGSEGSSPKGFSPRTAAGMSNRRRDQKSKNERESQKTSTSKESEAPYKKKVDTKIDDNEDDIQGVQEEEETGDQETVTDLTQFASNGVARKVTRNRTNSTEVERVATGGALVVSDRTRLKDMSLSDNESLQFKNLKETSIAESILGSDASNEIESEVIVSRQKEDDHSLKLKLEMEANRKRQAVERLAEENFMGKNNFFCYPDEVKPDEEVEIFLNKSLSALKNESCVIITGGFNDWRWKSFTMDLNKTDLKGDWWSCRLHVPKEAYNIHFVFFNGKDVYENNNMKDFSITIKGGMSALDFENFLLEEKKRELQKMAEEKAQREREEEERRKIEAEKAASEADRAKAKQEVSKTKKMLEAAMDKALKSGGSDNWYITPADFKWKEKIKLYYNKSSGLLSHAREIWVHGGHNNWKNGVSIVTQLSRSKQKDGDWWYADVVVPDRALVLDWVFADGPPGNAMVYDNNSRKDFHAIVVGKPQEELYWIEEEHQIYMRLQEERRLKDEAIRAKAERTARMKAEMKERTRKSFLLSQKHIVYTVPFDVEAGSTVTVHYNPANTVLSGKPEVWFRCSFNRWTHHLGPLPPQKMLPVENSSHVKADVKVPLDAYMMDFVFSEKEDGGVFDNRNNMDYHIPVSRSILKEPPMHIVHIAVEMAPIAKVGGLGDVVTSLSRAVQELNHTVDIILPKYDCLNFTQVKDLHVKKSYSWGGTEIKVWFGKVEGLSVYFLEPQNGFFWKGCIYGCNNDAERFGFFCNASLEFLQQGGFHPDIIHCHDWSSAPVAWLFKEQYRHNSLGKARLVFTIHNLEFGAHFIGKAMQYSDKVTTVSPNYSKEVSGNPIIAPHLYKFHGILNGIDPDIWDPLNDKFIPDHIFLFPNVGPLVIIKFHMPQIMLLKGKGQQKKLYNKD
;
A
#
# COMPACT_ATOMS: atom_id res chain seq x y z
N MET A 1 54.77 38.12 -35.62
CA MET A 1 53.83 39.07 -36.26
C MET A 1 52.46 38.88 -35.63
N GLU A 2 51.72 39.90 -35.22
CA GLU A 2 52.15 41.23 -34.77
C GLU A 2 51.00 41.92 -34.02
N VAL A 3 51.27 43.09 -33.44
CA VAL A 3 50.35 43.93 -32.63
C VAL A 3 50.08 45.22 -33.46
N PRO A 4 49.65 46.42 -32.97
CA PRO A 4 48.91 46.86 -31.77
C PRO A 4 47.88 48.03 -32.04
N LEU A 5 47.47 48.75 -30.97
CA LEU A 5 47.09 50.20 -30.89
C LEU A 5 45.69 50.69 -31.40
N THR A 6 45.12 51.86 -30.96
CA THR A 6 44.79 52.48 -29.64
C THR A 6 44.09 53.87 -29.85
N PHE A 7 43.93 54.72 -28.79
CA PHE A 7 43.59 56.18 -28.77
C PHE A 7 42.08 56.57 -28.87
N GLU A 8 41.52 57.62 -28.20
CA GLU A 8 42.01 58.44 -27.06
C GLU A 8 40.89 59.14 -26.19
N ARG A 9 41.22 60.26 -25.51
CA ARG A 9 40.61 60.98 -24.34
C ARG A 9 39.83 62.27 -24.78
N PRO A 10 39.67 63.45 -24.07
CA PRO A 10 40.03 63.89 -22.68
C PRO A 10 39.12 64.92 -21.89
N LEU A 11 39.36 65.03 -20.54
CA LEU A 11 39.32 66.21 -19.60
C LEU A 11 38.03 67.10 -19.43
N GLY A 12 37.77 67.88 -18.34
CA GLY A 12 38.37 68.18 -17.00
C GLY A 12 37.91 69.59 -16.48
N SER A 13 37.89 70.09 -15.21
CA SER A 13 38.31 69.64 -13.85
C SER A 13 37.28 70.03 -12.71
N ARG A 14 37.33 70.98 -11.73
CA ARG A 14 38.29 72.03 -11.24
C ARG A 14 37.88 72.73 -9.87
N THR A 15 38.65 72.59 -8.75
CA THR A 15 38.73 73.47 -7.50
C THR A 15 37.52 73.73 -6.55
N ARG A 16 37.61 73.98 -5.21
CA ARG A 16 38.69 74.22 -4.19
C ARG A 16 38.43 73.41 -2.86
N ILE A 17 39.41 72.76 -2.18
CA ILE A 17 40.32 73.18 -1.05
C ILE A 17 39.58 73.48 0.30
N ILE A 18 39.85 72.80 1.45
CA ILE A 18 40.94 73.01 2.46
C ILE A 18 41.26 71.71 3.30
N SER A 19 42.55 71.51 3.65
CA SER A 19 43.22 70.61 4.66
C SER A 19 42.50 69.37 5.27
N SER A 20 43.12 68.20 5.49
CA SER A 20 44.50 67.66 5.33
C SER A 20 44.43 66.09 5.48
N SER A 21 45.41 65.22 5.79
CA SER A 21 46.81 65.29 6.29
C SER A 21 47.63 64.02 5.92
N SER A 22 48.68 63.68 6.68
CA SER A 22 49.68 62.60 6.46
C SER A 22 50.33 62.22 7.84
N SER A 23 51.14 61.18 8.08
CA SER A 23 51.58 59.96 7.36
C SER A 23 52.37 59.02 8.29
N THR A 24 52.37 57.71 8.03
CA THR A 24 53.39 56.66 8.39
C THR A 24 54.39 56.88 9.55
N SER A 25 54.39 55.97 10.55
CA SER A 25 55.52 55.03 10.84
C SER A 25 55.37 54.16 12.11
N GLN A 26 55.72 52.87 12.00
CA GLN A 26 56.45 51.97 12.94
C GLN A 26 56.05 51.72 14.43
N VAL A 27 56.40 50.48 14.88
CA VAL A 27 56.97 50.07 16.20
C VAL A 27 56.05 49.72 17.41
N ASN A 28 55.93 48.39 17.63
CA ASN A 28 56.23 47.59 18.86
C ASN A 28 55.37 47.56 20.16
N LEU A 29 55.26 46.31 20.69
CA LEU A 29 55.31 45.86 22.11
C LEU A 29 54.14 46.27 23.08
N PHE A 30 53.75 45.52 24.14
CA PHE A 30 54.07 44.14 24.60
C PHE A 30 53.06 43.63 25.67
N PHE A 31 52.93 42.30 25.84
CA PHE A 31 52.39 41.59 27.03
C PHE A 31 50.92 41.84 27.47
N LYS A 32 50.25 41.01 28.30
CA LYS A 32 50.61 39.80 29.08
C LYS A 32 49.38 38.86 29.14
N THR A 33 49.55 37.54 29.09
CA THR A 33 49.47 36.63 30.28
C THR A 33 49.94 35.21 29.90
N LYS A 34 50.20 34.33 30.88
CA LYS A 34 50.73 32.96 30.69
C LYS A 34 49.90 31.89 31.44
N PRO A 35 49.99 30.60 31.05
CA PRO A 35 49.12 29.51 31.53
C PRO A 35 49.72 28.70 32.70
N PHE A 36 48.96 27.72 33.23
CA PHE A 36 49.53 26.50 33.85
C PHE A 36 48.56 25.28 33.80
N PHE A 37 49.09 24.08 34.05
CA PHE A 37 48.41 22.77 34.02
C PHE A 37 47.64 22.44 35.33
N GLY A 38 46.66 21.53 35.28
CA GLY A 38 45.89 21.06 36.45
C GLY A 38 45.13 19.74 36.27
N VAL A 39 45.73 18.67 36.80
CA VAL A 39 45.32 17.25 36.92
C VAL A 39 43.87 16.97 37.40
N PHE A 40 43.25 15.88 36.89
CA PHE A 40 42.05 15.24 37.47
C PHE A 40 42.41 14.18 38.56
N PRO A 41 41.70 14.11 39.70
CA PRO A 41 41.78 13.00 40.65
C PRO A 41 40.74 11.88 40.38
N HIS A 42 40.93 10.71 40.98
CA HIS A 42 40.02 9.54 40.94
C HIS A 42 39.38 9.24 42.33
N GLY A 43 38.30 8.45 42.35
CA GLY A 43 37.52 8.04 43.54
C GLY A 43 36.04 8.43 43.38
N CYS A 44 35.02 7.56 43.37
CA CYS A 44 34.71 6.37 44.19
C CYS A 44 34.52 6.76 45.69
N THR A 45 33.45 6.38 46.40
CA THR A 45 32.78 5.06 46.43
C THR A 45 31.34 5.15 47.04
N THR A 46 30.39 4.30 46.58
CA THR A 46 29.10 3.82 47.20
C THR A 46 28.35 4.64 48.29
N LEU A 47 27.02 4.75 48.26
CA LEU A 47 25.99 3.83 48.86
C LEU A 47 24.61 4.55 48.72
N SER A 48 23.42 3.95 48.82
CA SER A 48 22.92 2.57 48.77
C SER A 48 21.42 2.61 48.41
N ALA A 49 20.80 1.48 48.08
CA ALA A 49 19.34 1.38 47.96
C ALA A 49 18.72 0.90 49.28
N GLN A 50 17.58 1.47 49.68
CA GLN A 50 16.64 0.82 50.59
C GLN A 50 15.20 1.29 50.34
N SER A 51 14.23 0.55 50.88
CA SER A 51 12.86 0.52 50.40
C SER A 51 11.84 0.98 51.46
N SER A 52 10.65 1.34 50.96
CA SER A 52 9.35 1.19 51.64
C SER A 52 9.18 1.70 53.09
N LYS A 53 8.25 2.64 53.26
CA LYS A 53 7.01 2.39 54.02
C LYS A 53 5.98 3.50 53.80
N GLN A 54 4.71 3.15 53.94
CA GLN A 54 3.62 4.11 54.08
C GLN A 54 3.66 4.73 55.48
N ASN A 55 3.23 5.99 55.61
CA ASN A 55 2.43 6.38 56.77
C ASN A 55 1.51 7.57 56.47
N LYS A 56 0.53 7.79 57.36
CA LYS A 56 -0.60 8.73 57.22
C LYS A 56 -0.39 9.99 58.08
N VAL A 57 -1.12 11.08 57.75
CA VAL A 57 -1.64 12.12 58.69
C VAL A 57 -0.54 13.09 59.26
N GLN A 58 -0.74 14.41 59.50
CA GLN A 58 -1.90 15.33 59.37
C GLN A 58 -1.48 16.76 58.91
N LEU A 59 -2.41 17.73 59.03
CA LEU A 59 -2.32 19.15 58.64
C LEU A 59 -1.21 19.97 59.33
N GLY A 60 -0.76 21.06 58.68
CA GLY A 60 -0.10 22.19 59.37
C GLY A 60 0.17 23.42 58.49
N GLY A 61 -0.32 24.59 58.90
CA GLY A 61 0.26 25.92 58.62
C GLY A 61 0.10 26.55 57.22
N ARG A 62 -0.54 27.73 57.15
CA ARG A 62 -0.27 28.74 56.10
C ARG A 62 1.00 29.53 56.47
N PHE A 63 1.75 30.04 55.50
CA PHE A 63 1.83 31.49 55.22
C PHE A 63 2.59 31.80 53.91
N LEU A 64 2.37 33.01 53.37
CA LEU A 64 3.01 33.55 52.17
C LEU A 64 3.68 34.88 52.50
N GLN A 65 4.94 35.07 52.07
CA GLN A 65 5.56 36.35 51.73
C GLN A 65 6.78 36.03 50.84
N HIS A 66 6.82 36.43 49.56
CA HIS A 66 7.06 37.78 49.01
C HIS A 66 8.39 38.42 49.44
N ILE A 67 9.29 38.54 48.46
CA ILE A 67 10.17 39.71 48.31
C ILE A 67 9.83 40.32 46.96
N SER A 68 9.73 41.65 46.91
CA SER A 68 9.37 42.42 45.71
C SER A 68 10.40 43.54 45.51
N ALA A 69 10.65 43.93 44.27
CA ALA A 69 11.30 45.19 43.92
C ALA A 69 10.56 45.81 42.72
N SER A 70 10.18 47.09 42.83
CA SER A 70 9.21 47.73 41.96
C SER A 70 9.82 48.82 41.07
N ALA A 71 9.11 49.16 39.99
CA ALA A 71 9.14 50.48 39.38
C ALA A 71 7.75 50.84 38.81
N GLU A 72 6.93 51.54 39.59
CA GLU A 72 5.76 52.29 39.08
C GLU A 72 6.22 53.65 38.56
N PHE A 73 5.60 54.28 37.55
CA PHE A 73 4.41 55.16 37.62
C PHE A 73 4.20 55.74 36.19
N SER A 74 3.09 56.36 35.76
CA SER A 74 1.81 56.74 36.36
C SER A 74 0.70 56.78 35.27
N LYS A 75 -0.58 56.89 35.66
CA LYS A 75 -1.74 56.97 34.75
C LYS A 75 -2.14 58.43 34.47
N ARG A 76 -2.53 58.77 33.22
CA ARG A 76 -3.45 59.90 32.96
C ARG A 76 -4.36 59.63 31.75
N LYS A 77 -5.67 59.89 31.90
CA LYS A 77 -6.69 59.75 30.84
C LYS A 77 -6.65 60.94 29.88
N ARG A 78 -6.91 60.74 28.58
CA ARG A 78 -7.76 61.68 27.79
C ARG A 78 -8.30 61.11 26.47
N ARG A 79 -9.64 61.20 26.36
CA ARG A 79 -10.53 61.40 25.19
C ARG A 79 -10.43 60.53 23.93
N VAL A 80 -11.63 60.17 23.46
CA VAL A 80 -11.99 59.65 22.14
C VAL A 80 -11.94 60.78 21.09
N SER A 81 -11.59 60.42 19.86
CA SER A 81 -11.94 61.20 18.65
C SER A 81 -11.96 60.30 17.40
N THR A 82 -13.16 60.03 16.86
CA THR A 82 -13.37 59.62 15.46
C THR A 82 -13.33 60.87 14.57
N PRO A 83 -12.70 60.82 13.38
CA PRO A 83 -13.31 60.21 12.19
C PRO A 83 -12.36 59.22 11.47
N GLY A 84 -12.76 58.51 10.41
CA GLY A 84 -14.04 58.49 9.69
C GLY A 84 -14.20 57.20 8.88
N SER A 85 -15.30 57.07 8.12
CA SER A 85 -15.67 55.81 7.45
C SER A 85 -15.22 55.73 5.99
N GLU A 86 -14.29 54.82 5.69
CA GLU A 86 -14.27 54.08 4.44
C GLU A 86 -14.07 52.58 4.75
N GLY A 87 -14.85 51.73 4.08
CA GLY A 87 -14.86 50.29 4.35
C GLY A 87 -14.52 49.47 3.12
N SER A 88 -13.59 48.53 3.26
CA SER A 88 -13.48 47.38 2.36
C SER A 88 -13.53 46.09 3.17
N SER A 89 -14.64 45.35 3.03
CA SER A 89 -14.75 44.00 3.57
C SER A 89 -13.83 43.05 2.78
N PRO A 90 -13.14 42.11 3.42
CA PRO A 90 -12.38 41.08 2.72
C PRO A 90 -13.28 40.12 1.92
N LYS A 91 -13.63 40.51 0.69
CA LYS A 91 -14.05 39.55 -0.35
C LYS A 91 -12.79 38.76 -0.77
N GLY A 92 -12.80 37.43 -0.83
CA GLY A 92 -13.84 36.47 -0.49
C GLY A 92 -13.59 35.17 -1.27
N PHE A 93 -14.08 34.03 -0.79
CA PHE A 93 -14.14 32.84 -1.65
C PHE A 93 -15.23 33.06 -2.70
N SER A 94 -14.83 33.04 -3.98
CA SER A 94 -15.74 33.06 -5.12
C SER A 94 -15.53 31.78 -5.94
N PRO A 95 -16.60 30.98 -6.18
CA PRO A 95 -16.52 29.86 -7.11
C PRO A 95 -16.15 30.37 -8.51
N ARG A 96 -15.28 29.63 -9.21
CA ARG A 96 -15.08 29.85 -10.65
C ARG A 96 -16.33 29.36 -11.38
N THR A 97 -17.00 30.23 -12.12
CA THR A 97 -18.06 29.84 -13.05
C THR A 97 -17.52 28.80 -14.03
N ALA A 98 -18.19 27.66 -14.16
CA ALA A 98 -17.89 26.71 -15.22
C ALA A 98 -18.17 27.36 -16.58
N ALA A 99 -17.23 27.24 -17.52
CA ALA A 99 -17.44 27.73 -18.88
C ALA A 99 -18.45 26.81 -19.59
N GLY A 100 -19.69 27.29 -19.77
CA GLY A 100 -20.74 26.52 -20.41
C GLY A 100 -20.41 26.19 -21.87
N MET A 101 -20.45 24.89 -22.21
CA MET A 101 -20.27 24.41 -23.58
C MET A 101 -21.49 24.75 -24.45
N SER A 102 -21.56 25.99 -24.94
CA SER A 102 -22.62 26.44 -25.86
C SER A 102 -22.34 26.02 -27.30
N ASN A 103 -22.81 24.83 -27.69
CA ASN A 103 -22.81 24.42 -29.09
C ASN A 103 -23.69 25.36 -29.93
N ARG A 104 -23.08 26.19 -30.78
CA ARG A 104 -23.74 26.90 -31.87
C ARG A 104 -22.95 26.78 -33.17
N ARG A 105 -23.34 25.84 -34.03
CA ARG A 105 -23.08 25.92 -35.47
C ARG A 105 -24.04 26.94 -36.10
N ARG A 106 -23.52 27.83 -36.95
CA ARG A 106 -24.19 28.35 -38.16
C ARG A 106 -23.23 29.18 -39.02
N ASP A 107 -22.73 28.54 -40.06
CA ASP A 107 -22.74 28.98 -41.45
C ASP A 107 -22.39 30.43 -41.83
N GLN A 108 -21.26 30.54 -42.52
CA GLN A 108 -21.07 31.26 -43.80
C GLN A 108 -21.75 32.62 -44.03
N LYS A 109 -20.93 33.66 -44.22
CA LYS A 109 -20.91 34.35 -45.53
C LYS A 109 -19.59 35.05 -45.85
N SER A 110 -19.36 35.26 -47.14
CA SER A 110 -18.10 35.68 -47.75
C SER A 110 -18.09 37.13 -48.25
N LYS A 111 -16.90 37.75 -48.24
CA LYS A 111 -16.27 38.61 -49.28
C LYS A 111 -14.91 39.10 -48.71
N ASN A 112 -13.77 39.00 -49.41
CA ASN A 112 -13.32 39.77 -50.59
C ASN A 112 -13.30 41.28 -50.29
N GLU A 113 -12.22 42.05 -50.48
CA GLU A 113 -11.07 42.00 -51.40
C GLU A 113 -9.77 42.48 -50.68
N ARG A 114 -8.53 42.54 -51.23
CA ARG A 114 -8.03 42.56 -52.63
C ARG A 114 -6.54 42.14 -52.72
N GLU A 115 -6.14 41.55 -53.87
CA GLU A 115 -4.81 41.60 -54.56
C GLU A 115 -3.47 41.25 -53.81
N SER A 116 -2.44 40.65 -54.43
CA SER A 116 -2.10 40.55 -55.87
C SER A 116 -1.18 39.37 -56.29
N GLN A 117 -1.32 38.97 -57.57
CA GLN A 117 -0.33 38.39 -58.51
C GLN A 117 0.33 36.98 -58.37
N LYS A 118 -0.12 36.09 -59.28
CA LYS A 118 0.65 35.29 -60.29
C LYS A 118 1.50 34.05 -59.93
N THR A 119 1.00 32.89 -60.43
CA THR A 119 1.72 31.77 -61.14
C THR A 119 2.84 30.98 -60.41
N SER A 120 2.95 29.65 -60.48
CA SER A 120 2.47 28.68 -61.51
C SER A 120 2.30 27.21 -60.99
N THR A 121 1.75 26.35 -61.87
CA THR A 121 1.70 24.86 -61.94
C THR A 121 2.72 24.01 -61.14
N SER A 122 2.46 22.75 -60.70
CA SER A 122 1.26 21.87 -60.80
C SER A 122 1.39 20.49 -60.08
N LYS A 123 0.24 19.88 -59.73
CA LYS A 123 -0.07 18.41 -59.62
C LYS A 123 0.63 17.49 -58.59
N GLU A 124 -0.15 17.14 -57.54
CA GLU A 124 -0.73 15.81 -57.22
C GLU A 124 0.03 14.45 -57.32
N SER A 125 -0.32 13.60 -56.32
CA SER A 125 -0.58 12.13 -56.35
C SER A 125 0.50 11.06 -56.07
N GLU A 126 0.33 10.43 -54.90
CA GLU A 126 0.38 8.98 -54.60
C GLU A 126 1.67 8.13 -54.83
N ALA A 127 1.60 6.82 -54.49
CA ALA A 127 2.72 5.87 -54.24
C ALA A 127 2.67 4.67 -55.22
N PRO A 128 3.28 3.46 -55.02
CA PRO A 128 4.27 2.94 -54.03
C PRO A 128 5.41 2.04 -54.65
N TYR A 129 6.07 1.20 -53.82
CA TYR A 129 6.80 -0.07 -54.13
C TYR A 129 8.33 -0.17 -54.48
N LYS A 130 9.07 -0.87 -53.57
CA LYS A 130 10.09 -1.97 -53.69
C LYS A 130 11.24 -2.01 -54.75
N LYS A 131 12.38 -2.60 -54.26
CA LYS A 131 13.56 -3.25 -54.95
C LYS A 131 14.62 -2.31 -55.57
N LYS A 132 15.89 -2.70 -55.82
CA LYS A 132 16.92 -3.63 -55.21
C LYS A 132 18.25 -3.47 -56.06
N VAL A 133 19.32 -4.24 -55.77
CA VAL A 133 20.50 -4.56 -56.66
C VAL A 133 21.65 -3.53 -56.71
N ASP A 134 22.97 -3.85 -56.74
CA ASP A 134 23.82 -5.01 -56.30
C ASP A 134 25.35 -4.63 -56.44
N THR A 135 26.25 -5.64 -56.42
CA THR A 135 27.75 -5.70 -56.47
C THR A 135 28.42 -5.56 -55.10
N LYS A 136 29.57 -6.21 -54.79
CA LYS A 136 30.52 -7.12 -55.49
C LYS A 136 30.99 -8.15 -54.40
N ILE A 137 31.32 -9.44 -54.61
CA ILE A 137 32.35 -10.11 -55.46
C ILE A 137 33.74 -9.53 -55.14
N ASP A 138 34.80 -10.28 -54.84
CA ASP A 138 35.14 -11.62 -55.32
C ASP A 138 34.85 -12.80 -54.33
N ASP A 139 35.73 -13.80 -54.32
CA ASP A 139 35.46 -15.26 -54.30
C ASP A 139 36.47 -15.98 -53.34
N ASN A 140 36.35 -17.22 -52.83
CA ASN A 140 35.33 -18.31 -52.81
C ASN A 140 35.70 -19.25 -51.59
N GLU A 141 35.44 -20.56 -51.41
CA GLU A 141 34.77 -21.68 -52.13
C GLU A 141 33.56 -22.26 -51.31
N ASP A 142 33.30 -23.54 -50.93
CA ASP A 142 33.98 -24.86 -50.90
C ASP A 142 32.94 -26.03 -50.85
N ASP A 143 33.38 -27.29 -50.99
CA ASP A 143 32.61 -28.56 -51.14
C ASP A 143 31.97 -29.12 -49.82
N ILE A 144 30.92 -29.98 -49.77
CA ILE A 144 30.06 -30.65 -50.78
C ILE A 144 28.66 -31.02 -50.18
N GLN A 145 27.67 -31.31 -51.04
CA GLN A 145 26.36 -32.02 -50.90
C GLN A 145 25.90 -32.57 -49.51
N GLY A 146 24.62 -32.57 -49.09
CA GLY A 146 23.35 -32.23 -49.75
C GLY A 146 22.47 -33.44 -50.12
N VAL A 147 21.31 -33.63 -49.45
CA VAL A 147 20.17 -34.50 -49.86
C VAL A 147 18.90 -34.17 -49.03
N GLN A 148 17.72 -34.58 -49.51
CA GLN A 148 16.39 -34.37 -48.89
C GLN A 148 15.78 -35.71 -48.42
N GLU A 149 14.87 -35.70 -47.43
CA GLU A 149 14.00 -36.84 -47.11
C GLU A 149 12.56 -36.40 -46.76
N GLU A 150 11.57 -36.96 -47.45
CA GLU A 150 10.13 -37.03 -47.10
C GLU A 150 9.59 -38.39 -47.61
N GLU A 151 8.73 -39.06 -46.82
CA GLU A 151 7.90 -40.27 -47.10
C GLU A 151 8.61 -41.56 -47.62
N GLU A 152 8.38 -42.78 -47.09
CA GLU A 152 7.14 -43.57 -47.21
C GLU A 152 7.10 -44.83 -46.29
N THR A 153 5.92 -45.17 -45.75
CA THR A 153 5.43 -46.54 -45.36
C THR A 153 6.17 -47.34 -44.25
N GLY A 154 5.57 -48.33 -43.57
CA GLY A 154 4.21 -48.92 -43.62
C GLY A 154 3.88 -49.83 -42.41
N ASP A 155 2.68 -50.42 -42.36
CA ASP A 155 2.03 -50.92 -41.12
C ASP A 155 2.41 -52.33 -40.60
N GLN A 156 2.37 -52.49 -39.27
CA GLN A 156 1.84 -53.63 -38.46
C GLN A 156 2.13 -53.34 -36.95
N GLU A 157 1.34 -53.73 -35.94
CA GLU A 157 0.13 -54.57 -35.87
C GLU A 157 -0.82 -54.12 -34.71
N THR A 158 -2.00 -54.73 -34.58
CA THR A 158 -3.10 -54.32 -33.67
C THR A 158 -3.00 -54.79 -32.21
N VAL A 159 -3.47 -53.97 -31.24
CA VAL A 159 -4.25 -54.46 -30.06
C VAL A 159 -5.28 -53.41 -29.59
N THR A 160 -6.55 -53.83 -29.53
CA THR A 160 -7.60 -53.31 -28.62
C THR A 160 -8.44 -54.51 -28.14
N ASP A 161 -9.27 -54.34 -27.10
CA ASP A 161 -10.18 -55.35 -26.50
C ASP A 161 -9.52 -56.55 -25.78
N LEU A 162 -10.17 -57.24 -24.83
CA LEU A 162 -11.12 -56.79 -23.77
C LEU A 162 -11.14 -57.83 -22.62
N THR A 163 -11.57 -57.40 -21.44
CA THR A 163 -11.92 -58.13 -20.19
C THR A 163 -12.11 -59.67 -20.20
N GLN A 164 -11.69 -60.35 -19.11
CA GLN A 164 -12.59 -61.26 -18.38
C GLN A 164 -12.26 -61.54 -16.89
N PHE A 165 -13.25 -61.26 -16.02
CA PHE A 165 -13.83 -62.03 -14.88
C PHE A 165 -12.96 -62.91 -13.91
N ALA A 166 -13.37 -63.24 -12.67
CA ALA A 166 -14.23 -62.63 -11.62
C ALA A 166 -14.43 -63.61 -10.42
N SER A 167 -14.47 -63.15 -9.16
CA SER A 167 -15.22 -63.84 -8.07
C SER A 167 -15.36 -63.04 -6.74
N ASN A 168 -16.61 -62.82 -6.30
CA ASN A 168 -17.18 -62.82 -4.92
C ASN A 168 -16.45 -62.17 -3.70
N GLY A 169 -17.18 -61.48 -2.79
CA GLY A 169 -16.55 -60.87 -1.59
C GLY A 169 -17.40 -60.48 -0.34
N VAL A 170 -18.53 -59.78 -0.47
CA VAL A 170 -19.56 -59.54 0.60
C VAL A 170 -19.17 -58.70 1.86
N ALA A 171 -19.71 -57.46 1.91
CA ALA A 171 -20.36 -56.76 3.06
C ALA A 171 -19.64 -55.90 4.16
N ARG A 172 -20.30 -54.74 4.41
CA ARG A 172 -20.61 -54.04 5.70
C ARG A 172 -19.56 -53.26 6.52
N LYS A 173 -19.47 -51.95 6.20
CA LYS A 173 -20.09 -50.82 6.96
C LYS A 173 -20.04 -50.83 8.51
N VAL A 174 -19.15 -50.00 9.10
CA VAL A 174 -19.21 -49.44 10.47
C VAL A 174 -18.67 -47.99 10.38
N THR A 175 -19.44 -46.91 10.48
CA THR A 175 -20.12 -46.30 11.66
C THR A 175 -19.15 -45.70 12.70
N ARG A 176 -18.94 -44.38 12.67
CA ARG A 176 -18.29 -43.63 13.77
C ARG A 176 -19.19 -43.60 15.01
N ASN A 177 -18.65 -43.81 16.20
CA ASN A 177 -19.24 -43.25 17.43
C ASN A 177 -18.20 -43.04 18.56
N ARG A 178 -18.60 -42.26 19.58
CA ARG A 178 -17.84 -41.97 20.81
C ARG A 178 -17.73 -43.20 21.73
N THR A 179 -16.72 -43.26 22.62
CA THR A 179 -16.81 -42.84 24.05
C THR A 179 -15.61 -43.30 24.90
N ASN A 180 -15.15 -42.42 25.83
CA ASN A 180 -14.74 -42.71 27.22
C ASN A 180 -13.52 -43.63 27.51
N SER A 181 -12.95 -43.68 28.74
CA SER A 181 -12.69 -42.68 29.80
C SER A 181 -11.95 -43.32 31.00
N THR A 182 -10.96 -42.64 31.59
CA THR A 182 -10.47 -42.78 33.00
C THR A 182 -9.31 -41.78 33.21
N GLU A 183 -8.93 -41.29 34.39
CA GLU A 183 -9.54 -40.81 35.64
C GLU A 183 -8.39 -40.62 36.69
N VAL A 184 -8.70 -40.25 37.94
CA VAL A 184 -7.80 -39.87 39.07
C VAL A 184 -7.40 -38.37 39.01
N GLU A 185 -8.07 -37.42 39.69
CA GLU A 185 -8.16 -37.15 41.16
C GLU A 185 -6.88 -36.48 41.75
N ARG A 186 -6.89 -35.51 42.70
CA ARG A 186 -7.85 -34.78 43.59
C ARG A 186 -7.14 -33.47 44.08
N VAL A 187 -7.71 -32.39 44.66
CA VAL A 187 -9.07 -31.84 44.87
C VAL A 187 -9.00 -30.41 45.47
N ALA A 188 -10.10 -29.63 45.39
CA ALA A 188 -10.48 -28.46 46.24
C ALA A 188 -9.71 -27.12 46.07
N THR A 189 -10.22 -25.93 46.46
CA THR A 189 -11.35 -25.56 47.36
C THR A 189 -12.21 -24.35 46.86
N GLY A 190 -13.54 -24.39 47.13
CA GLY A 190 -14.50 -23.24 47.19
C GLY A 190 -14.97 -22.60 45.86
N GLY A 191 -16.22 -22.17 45.63
CA GLY A 191 -17.46 -22.10 46.44
C GLY A 191 -17.98 -20.66 46.60
N ALA A 192 -19.27 -20.27 46.50
CA ALA A 192 -20.53 -20.94 46.12
C ALA A 192 -21.53 -19.85 45.56
N LEU A 193 -22.44 -20.15 44.60
CA LEU A 193 -23.90 -20.42 44.75
C LEU A 193 -24.71 -19.33 45.51
N VAL A 194 -25.87 -18.81 45.03
CA VAL A 194 -27.26 -19.21 45.45
C VAL A 194 -28.38 -18.31 44.82
N VAL A 195 -29.39 -18.90 44.14
CA VAL A 195 -30.90 -18.66 44.20
C VAL A 195 -31.47 -17.24 43.85
N SER A 196 -32.72 -16.94 43.41
CA SER A 196 -34.06 -17.62 43.27
C SER A 196 -34.93 -17.06 42.11
N ASP A 197 -35.97 -17.83 41.72
CA ASP A 197 -37.16 -17.40 40.94
C ASP A 197 -37.97 -16.22 41.50
N ARG A 198 -38.80 -15.61 40.62
CA ARG A 198 -40.25 -15.41 40.91
C ARG A 198 -41.11 -15.14 39.66
N THR A 199 -42.18 -15.92 39.49
CA THR A 199 -43.23 -15.76 38.46
C THR A 199 -44.55 -15.24 39.07
N ARG A 200 -45.31 -14.44 38.31
CA ARG A 200 -46.77 -14.11 38.42
C ARG A 200 -47.14 -13.02 37.39
N LEU A 201 -48.35 -12.86 36.87
CA LEU A 201 -49.45 -13.77 36.47
C LEU A 201 -50.55 -12.90 35.78
N LYS A 202 -51.02 -13.27 34.57
CA LYS A 202 -52.35 -12.88 33.97
C LYS A 202 -52.61 -11.38 33.70
N ASP A 203 -53.58 -10.93 32.87
CA ASP A 203 -54.55 -11.59 31.96
C ASP A 203 -54.97 -10.65 30.79
N MET A 204 -55.38 -11.24 29.66
CA MET A 204 -56.46 -10.83 28.71
C MET A 204 -56.60 -9.42 28.06
N SER A 205 -56.68 -9.45 26.71
CA SER A 205 -57.78 -8.96 25.83
C SER A 205 -57.56 -7.80 24.83
N LEU A 206 -57.98 -8.08 23.57
CA LEU A 206 -58.69 -7.25 22.55
C LEU A 206 -58.30 -5.76 22.41
N SER A 207 -57.95 -5.22 21.24
CA SER A 207 -58.64 -5.39 19.94
C SER A 207 -57.84 -4.77 18.78
N ASP A 208 -57.65 -5.50 17.68
CA ASP A 208 -57.20 -4.94 16.39
C ASP A 208 -58.41 -4.60 15.50
N ASN A 209 -58.39 -3.45 14.82
CA ASN A 209 -59.31 -3.15 13.72
C ASN A 209 -58.72 -2.10 12.76
N GLU A 210 -59.05 -2.22 11.47
CA GLU A 210 -58.74 -1.29 10.36
C GLU A 210 -57.25 -1.06 10.01
N SER A 211 -56.86 -0.88 8.73
CA SER A 211 -57.51 -1.21 7.45
C SER A 211 -56.49 -1.16 6.29
N LEU A 212 -56.95 -1.44 5.06
CA LEU A 212 -56.27 -1.17 3.77
C LEU A 212 -54.90 -1.85 3.56
N GLN A 213 -54.87 -3.03 2.91
CA GLN A 213 -54.87 -3.18 1.45
C GLN A 213 -53.73 -2.45 0.71
N PHE A 214 -52.75 -3.24 0.26
CA PHE A 214 -52.36 -3.20 -1.15
C PHE A 214 -52.17 -4.63 -1.64
N LYS A 215 -52.97 -5.05 -2.63
CA LYS A 215 -52.61 -6.19 -3.48
C LYS A 215 -51.65 -5.68 -4.54
N ASN A 216 -50.62 -6.45 -4.85
CA ASN A 216 -50.04 -6.41 -6.19
C ASN A 216 -50.16 -7.82 -6.78
N LEU A 217 -50.35 -7.90 -8.10
CA LEU A 217 -50.65 -9.16 -8.78
C LEU A 217 -49.38 -10.00 -9.00
N LYS A 218 -49.58 -11.31 -9.12
CA LYS A 218 -48.59 -12.19 -9.76
C LYS A 218 -48.58 -11.88 -11.25
N GLU A 219 -47.47 -12.21 -11.91
CA GLU A 219 -47.60 -13.19 -12.99
C GLU A 219 -46.43 -14.19 -12.93
N THR A 220 -46.57 -15.31 -13.63
CA THR A 220 -45.74 -16.52 -13.46
C THR A 220 -45.58 -17.23 -14.79
N SER A 221 -44.38 -17.75 -15.09
CA SER A 221 -44.16 -18.77 -16.11
C SER A 221 -43.98 -20.16 -15.46
N ILE A 222 -44.20 -21.22 -16.24
CA ILE A 222 -44.63 -22.54 -15.75
C ILE A 222 -43.60 -23.63 -16.07
N ALA A 223 -43.48 -24.62 -15.18
CA ALA A 223 -43.03 -25.98 -15.51
C ALA A 223 -43.77 -26.99 -14.62
N GLU A 224 -44.30 -28.07 -15.19
CA GLU A 224 -45.05 -29.12 -14.49
C GLU A 224 -44.29 -30.46 -14.47
N SER A 225 -44.51 -31.27 -13.43
CA SER A 225 -44.57 -32.75 -13.55
C SER A 225 -45.03 -33.45 -12.25
N ILE A 226 -46.34 -33.63 -12.11
CA ILE A 226 -47.07 -34.92 -11.91
C ILE A 226 -46.43 -36.03 -11.02
N LEU A 227 -47.18 -36.54 -10.02
CA LEU A 227 -47.48 -37.99 -9.83
C LEU A 227 -48.41 -38.30 -8.61
N GLY A 228 -49.56 -38.96 -8.86
CA GLY A 228 -50.38 -39.72 -7.88
C GLY A 228 -51.22 -38.94 -6.83
N SER A 229 -52.38 -39.42 -6.36
CA SER A 229 -53.20 -40.60 -6.74
C SER A 229 -54.67 -40.45 -6.25
N ASP A 230 -55.56 -41.31 -6.78
CA ASP A 230 -57.04 -41.38 -6.65
C ASP A 230 -57.61 -41.44 -5.20
N ALA A 231 -58.93 -41.32 -4.92
CA ALA A 231 -60.13 -41.50 -5.77
C ALA A 231 -61.40 -40.78 -5.24
N SER A 232 -62.49 -40.82 -6.05
CA SER A 232 -63.90 -40.43 -5.76
C SER A 232 -64.16 -38.93 -5.47
N ASN A 233 -65.13 -38.24 -6.08
CA ASN A 233 -66.40 -38.66 -6.67
C ASN A 233 -66.66 -38.13 -8.10
N GLU A 234 -67.55 -38.80 -8.84
CA GLU A 234 -68.27 -38.20 -9.98
C GLU A 234 -69.44 -37.32 -9.47
N ILE A 235 -70.10 -36.57 -10.37
CA ILE A 235 -71.17 -35.58 -10.07
C ILE A 235 -70.67 -34.27 -9.42
N GLU A 236 -69.66 -33.62 -10.00
CA GLU A 236 -69.47 -32.15 -9.85
C GLU A 236 -68.90 -31.45 -11.11
N SER A 237 -68.64 -32.19 -12.19
CA SER A 237 -67.87 -31.75 -13.35
C SER A 237 -68.57 -30.76 -14.30
N GLU A 238 -69.90 -30.76 -14.40
CA GLU A 238 -70.62 -29.84 -15.33
C GLU A 238 -70.79 -28.41 -14.79
N VAL A 239 -70.79 -28.23 -13.47
CA VAL A 239 -71.01 -26.91 -12.82
C VAL A 239 -69.73 -26.06 -12.75
N ILE A 240 -68.56 -26.71 -12.76
CA ILE A 240 -67.26 -26.01 -12.73
C ILE A 240 -66.87 -25.51 -14.15
N VAL A 241 -67.12 -26.32 -15.17
CA VAL A 241 -66.81 -25.99 -16.58
C VAL A 241 -67.66 -24.82 -17.11
N SER A 242 -68.86 -24.62 -16.57
CA SER A 242 -69.70 -23.45 -16.90
C SER A 242 -69.13 -22.16 -16.31
N ARG A 243 -68.75 -22.15 -15.03
CA ARG A 243 -68.19 -20.95 -14.37
C ARG A 243 -66.84 -20.50 -14.92
N GLN A 244 -65.91 -21.43 -15.21
CA GLN A 244 -64.62 -21.05 -15.80
C GLN A 244 -64.78 -20.38 -17.18
N LYS A 245 -65.77 -20.81 -17.98
CA LYS A 245 -66.09 -20.18 -19.27
C LYS A 245 -66.68 -18.77 -19.11
N GLU A 246 -67.45 -18.51 -18.05
CA GLU A 246 -67.99 -17.17 -17.76
C GLU A 246 -66.88 -16.20 -17.34
N ASP A 247 -65.92 -16.62 -16.51
CA ASP A 247 -64.77 -15.79 -16.11
C ASP A 247 -63.81 -15.51 -17.29
N ASP A 248 -63.47 -16.52 -18.10
CA ASP A 248 -62.66 -16.32 -19.32
C ASP A 248 -63.37 -15.41 -20.33
N HIS A 249 -64.69 -15.58 -20.53
CA HIS A 249 -65.47 -14.70 -21.40
C HIS A 249 -65.56 -13.27 -20.83
N SER A 250 -65.64 -13.12 -19.51
CA SER A 250 -65.61 -11.81 -18.82
C SER A 250 -64.25 -11.11 -18.99
N LEU A 251 -63.14 -11.83 -18.87
CA LEU A 251 -61.79 -11.32 -19.13
C LEU A 251 -61.61 -10.96 -20.61
N LYS A 252 -61.99 -11.84 -21.53
CA LYS A 252 -61.91 -11.59 -22.97
C LYS A 252 -62.74 -10.38 -23.41
N LEU A 253 -63.97 -10.25 -22.91
CA LEU A 253 -64.83 -9.10 -23.20
C LEU A 253 -64.25 -7.79 -22.64
N LYS A 254 -63.61 -7.82 -21.46
CA LYS A 254 -62.91 -6.65 -20.90
C LYS A 254 -61.73 -6.24 -21.79
N LEU A 255 -60.86 -7.19 -22.16
CA LEU A 255 -59.73 -6.95 -23.05
C LEU A 255 -60.17 -6.43 -24.43
N GLU A 256 -61.28 -6.95 -24.96
CA GLU A 256 -61.86 -6.48 -26.23
C GLU A 256 -62.49 -5.09 -26.11
N MET A 257 -63.18 -4.77 -25.01
CA MET A 257 -63.67 -3.42 -24.72
C MET A 257 -62.52 -2.42 -24.51
N GLU A 258 -61.42 -2.85 -23.88
CA GLU A 258 -60.23 -2.04 -23.63
C GLU A 258 -59.41 -1.80 -24.90
N ALA A 259 -59.22 -2.83 -25.74
CA ALA A 259 -58.62 -2.70 -27.06
C ALA A 259 -59.44 -1.77 -27.97
N ASN A 260 -60.77 -1.88 -27.95
CA ASN A 260 -61.65 -0.96 -28.70
C ASN A 260 -61.58 0.47 -28.16
N ARG A 261 -61.46 0.68 -26.84
CA ARG A 261 -61.21 2.01 -26.24
C ARG A 261 -59.85 2.58 -26.63
N LYS A 262 -58.77 1.77 -26.61
CA LYS A 262 -57.44 2.16 -27.13
C LYS A 262 -57.55 2.57 -28.59
N ARG A 263 -58.17 1.75 -29.43
CA ARG A 263 -58.35 2.02 -30.86
C ARG A 263 -59.06 3.36 -31.10
N GLN A 264 -60.21 3.59 -30.46
CA GLN A 264 -60.95 4.85 -30.58
C GLN A 264 -60.17 6.06 -30.06
N ALA A 265 -59.32 5.90 -29.05
CA ALA A 265 -58.47 6.97 -28.55
C ALA A 265 -57.32 7.31 -29.51
N VAL A 266 -56.64 6.29 -30.06
CA VAL A 266 -55.59 6.45 -31.07
C VAL A 266 -56.16 7.05 -32.37
N GLU A 267 -57.35 6.61 -32.81
CA GLU A 267 -58.01 7.16 -34.00
C GLU A 267 -58.36 8.66 -33.83
N ARG A 268 -58.85 9.09 -32.64
CA ARG A 268 -59.03 10.52 -32.34
C ARG A 268 -57.72 11.29 -32.34
N LEU A 269 -56.70 10.81 -31.63
CA LEU A 269 -55.39 11.47 -31.55
C LEU A 269 -54.74 11.60 -32.94
N ALA A 270 -54.93 10.62 -33.83
CA ALA A 270 -54.46 10.67 -35.20
C ALA A 270 -55.18 11.73 -36.05
N GLU A 271 -56.50 11.88 -35.92
CA GLU A 271 -57.24 12.95 -36.61
C GLU A 271 -56.93 14.34 -36.04
N GLU A 272 -56.86 14.48 -34.71
CA GLU A 272 -56.52 15.73 -34.01
C GLU A 272 -55.13 16.23 -34.40
N ASN A 273 -54.11 15.37 -34.37
CA ASN A 273 -52.74 15.74 -34.75
C ASN A 273 -52.61 16.00 -36.25
N PHE A 274 -53.30 15.25 -37.11
CA PHE A 274 -53.33 15.51 -38.55
C PHE A 274 -53.95 16.88 -38.87
N MET A 275 -55.08 17.22 -38.23
CA MET A 275 -55.72 18.55 -38.37
C MET A 275 -54.84 19.68 -37.81
N GLY A 276 -54.11 19.42 -36.72
CA GLY A 276 -53.11 20.34 -36.16
C GLY A 276 -51.82 20.47 -36.99
N LYS A 277 -51.62 19.62 -38.01
CA LYS A 277 -50.36 19.45 -38.78
C LYS A 277 -49.15 18.99 -37.94
N ASN A 278 -49.41 18.35 -36.80
CA ASN A 278 -48.37 17.64 -36.05
C ASN A 278 -48.00 16.36 -36.82
N ASN A 279 -46.71 16.18 -37.09
CA ASN A 279 -46.21 14.97 -37.76
C ASN A 279 -46.03 13.78 -36.80
N PHE A 280 -46.19 13.95 -35.49
CA PHE A 280 -45.92 12.93 -34.48
C PHE A 280 -46.93 12.97 -33.32
N PHE A 281 -47.30 11.80 -32.77
CA PHE A 281 -47.94 11.65 -31.45
C PHE A 281 -47.60 10.29 -30.79
N CYS A 282 -47.91 10.12 -29.50
CA CYS A 282 -47.77 8.86 -28.78
C CYS A 282 -49.08 8.43 -28.09
N TYR A 283 -49.19 7.14 -27.77
CA TYR A 283 -50.25 6.57 -26.95
C TYR A 283 -49.68 5.57 -25.93
N PRO A 284 -49.97 5.71 -24.61
CA PRO A 284 -50.73 6.78 -23.98
C PRO A 284 -50.13 8.17 -24.20
N ASP A 285 -50.96 9.20 -24.05
CA ASP A 285 -50.57 10.61 -24.06
C ASP A 285 -49.77 10.98 -22.80
N GLU A 286 -50.18 10.45 -21.64
CA GLU A 286 -49.39 10.48 -20.41
C GLU A 286 -48.53 9.21 -20.25
N VAL A 287 -47.32 9.24 -20.81
CA VAL A 287 -46.32 8.17 -20.71
C VAL A 287 -45.77 8.07 -19.28
N LYS A 288 -45.72 6.85 -18.73
CA LYS A 288 -45.15 6.52 -17.40
C LYS A 288 -44.04 5.45 -17.51
N PRO A 289 -43.22 5.23 -16.48
CA PRO A 289 -42.22 4.17 -16.46
C PRO A 289 -42.87 2.78 -16.33
N ASP A 290 -42.18 1.76 -16.83
CA ASP A 290 -42.62 0.34 -16.93
C ASP A 290 -43.76 0.08 -17.92
N GLU A 291 -44.31 1.10 -18.58
CA GLU A 291 -45.39 0.96 -19.56
C GLU A 291 -44.88 0.80 -21.01
N GLU A 292 -45.69 0.20 -21.88
CA GLU A 292 -45.46 0.17 -23.34
C GLU A 292 -46.10 1.41 -23.98
N VAL A 293 -45.28 2.28 -24.58
CA VAL A 293 -45.76 3.42 -25.37
C VAL A 293 -45.72 3.07 -26.86
N GLU A 294 -46.77 3.43 -27.59
CA GLU A 294 -46.84 3.32 -29.04
C GLU A 294 -46.63 4.71 -29.65
N ILE A 295 -45.62 4.81 -30.52
CA ILE A 295 -45.05 6.05 -31.09
C ILE A 295 -45.47 6.10 -32.55
N PHE A 296 -46.18 7.16 -32.97
CA PHE A 296 -46.80 7.30 -34.29
C PHE A 296 -46.23 8.49 -35.09
N LEU A 297 -45.66 8.24 -36.27
CA LEU A 297 -45.21 9.25 -37.23
C LEU A 297 -46.17 9.32 -38.43
N ASN A 298 -46.60 10.53 -38.82
CA ASN A 298 -47.24 10.76 -40.11
C ASN A 298 -46.16 11.02 -41.17
N LYS A 299 -45.86 9.98 -41.94
CA LYS A 299 -44.78 9.98 -42.92
C LYS A 299 -44.99 11.06 -44.00
N SER A 300 -46.21 11.22 -44.50
CA SER A 300 -46.57 12.25 -45.50
C SER A 300 -46.47 13.70 -44.99
N LEU A 301 -46.49 13.93 -43.67
CA LEU A 301 -46.23 15.23 -43.04
C LEU A 301 -44.76 15.44 -42.62
N SER A 302 -43.86 14.51 -42.95
CA SER A 302 -42.45 14.51 -42.54
C SER A 302 -41.48 14.67 -43.72
N ALA A 303 -40.20 14.88 -43.40
CA ALA A 303 -39.10 14.77 -44.36
C ALA A 303 -39.03 13.40 -45.06
N LEU A 304 -39.51 12.33 -44.41
CA LEU A 304 -39.43 10.93 -44.87
C LEU A 304 -40.53 10.51 -45.85
N LYS A 305 -41.36 11.45 -46.32
CA LYS A 305 -42.52 11.18 -47.20
C LYS A 305 -42.23 10.32 -48.44
N ASN A 306 -41.03 10.44 -49.02
CA ASN A 306 -40.62 9.72 -50.24
C ASN A 306 -39.78 8.46 -49.95
N GLU A 307 -39.37 8.24 -48.70
CA GLU A 307 -38.39 7.22 -48.34
C GLU A 307 -39.02 5.82 -48.25
N SER A 308 -38.30 4.76 -48.60
CA SER A 308 -38.82 3.39 -48.52
C SER A 308 -38.81 2.83 -47.09
N CYS A 309 -37.90 3.31 -46.24
CA CYS A 309 -37.72 2.89 -44.85
C CYS A 309 -37.99 4.03 -43.87
N VAL A 310 -38.53 3.72 -42.70
CA VAL A 310 -38.80 4.67 -41.61
C VAL A 310 -38.37 4.01 -40.31
N ILE A 311 -37.27 4.48 -39.74
CA ILE A 311 -36.66 3.96 -38.51
C ILE A 311 -36.70 5.04 -37.44
N ILE A 312 -37.07 4.72 -36.21
CA ILE A 312 -36.79 5.57 -35.03
C ILE A 312 -35.45 5.16 -34.43
N THR A 313 -34.64 6.14 -34.01
CA THR A 313 -33.49 5.90 -33.13
C THR A 313 -33.49 6.92 -32.01
N GLY A 314 -33.18 6.46 -30.80
CA GLY A 314 -33.34 7.27 -29.58
C GLY A 314 -32.61 6.70 -28.37
N GLY A 315 -32.77 7.39 -27.24
CA GLY A 315 -32.30 6.97 -25.94
C GLY A 315 -33.06 7.67 -24.82
N PHE A 316 -33.06 7.07 -23.65
CA PHE A 316 -33.69 7.63 -22.45
C PHE A 316 -32.71 8.54 -21.70
N ASN A 317 -33.25 9.48 -20.92
CA ASN A 317 -32.51 10.38 -20.03
C ASN A 317 -31.35 11.09 -20.74
N ASP A 318 -31.70 11.90 -21.75
CA ASP A 318 -30.75 12.72 -22.52
C ASP A 318 -29.67 11.89 -23.25
N TRP A 319 -30.08 10.74 -23.81
CA TRP A 319 -29.23 9.70 -24.42
C TRP A 319 -28.27 8.98 -23.46
N ARG A 320 -28.40 9.17 -22.13
CA ARG A 320 -27.52 8.57 -21.12
C ARG A 320 -27.97 7.21 -20.62
N TRP A 321 -29.14 6.74 -21.05
CA TRP A 321 -29.70 5.45 -20.66
C TRP A 321 -30.31 4.69 -21.84
N LYS A 322 -29.96 3.41 -21.98
CA LYS A 322 -30.57 2.40 -22.89
C LYS A 322 -30.98 2.96 -24.27
N SER A 323 -30.04 3.07 -25.21
CA SER A 323 -30.39 3.43 -26.59
C SER A 323 -31.29 2.37 -27.25
N PHE A 324 -32.15 2.82 -28.17
CA PHE A 324 -33.03 1.95 -28.96
C PHE A 324 -33.00 2.37 -30.44
N THR A 325 -33.22 1.41 -31.34
CA THR A 325 -33.40 1.65 -32.78
C THR A 325 -34.39 0.64 -33.30
N MET A 326 -35.46 1.08 -33.94
CA MET A 326 -36.61 0.24 -34.30
C MET A 326 -37.24 0.69 -35.63
N ASP A 327 -37.67 -0.27 -36.45
CA ASP A 327 -38.45 0.03 -37.65
C ASP A 327 -39.89 0.40 -37.28
N LEU A 328 -40.46 1.38 -37.99
CA LEU A 328 -41.88 1.69 -37.92
C LEU A 328 -42.65 0.87 -38.95
N ASN A 329 -43.84 0.41 -38.56
CA ASN A 329 -44.75 -0.33 -39.42
C ASN A 329 -45.92 0.57 -39.82
N LYS A 330 -46.42 0.44 -41.07
CA LYS A 330 -47.60 1.21 -41.49
C LYS A 330 -48.85 0.75 -40.74
N THR A 331 -49.69 1.70 -40.32
CA THR A 331 -50.91 1.43 -39.54
C THR A 331 -52.19 1.48 -40.40
N ASP A 332 -53.28 0.91 -39.88
CA ASP A 332 -54.63 1.01 -40.46
C ASP A 332 -55.31 2.37 -40.22
N LEU A 333 -54.62 3.33 -39.59
CA LEU A 333 -55.18 4.64 -39.25
C LEU A 333 -55.41 5.47 -40.52
N LYS A 334 -56.41 6.35 -40.46
CA LYS A 334 -56.80 7.25 -41.55
C LYS A 334 -55.72 8.31 -41.84
N GLY A 335 -54.77 7.96 -42.70
CA GLY A 335 -53.65 8.79 -43.10
C GLY A 335 -52.46 7.95 -43.56
N ASP A 336 -51.27 8.56 -43.62
CA ASP A 336 -50.00 7.87 -43.81
C ASP A 336 -49.26 7.77 -42.46
N TRP A 337 -49.94 7.16 -41.49
CA TRP A 337 -49.46 6.96 -40.13
C TRP A 337 -48.72 5.63 -40.00
N TRP A 338 -47.54 5.68 -39.38
CA TRP A 338 -46.65 4.55 -39.14
C TRP A 338 -46.34 4.50 -37.64
N SER A 339 -46.29 3.31 -37.02
CA SER A 339 -46.04 3.15 -35.58
C SER A 339 -44.95 2.14 -35.22
N CYS A 340 -44.38 2.33 -34.04
CA CYS A 340 -43.56 1.36 -33.33
C CYS A 340 -43.93 1.35 -31.83
N ARG A 341 -43.79 0.20 -31.18
CA ARG A 341 -44.02 0.03 -29.74
C ARG A 341 -42.69 0.02 -29.01
N LEU A 342 -42.59 0.78 -27.92
CA LEU A 342 -41.39 0.96 -27.12
C LEU A 342 -41.74 0.74 -25.65
N HIS A 343 -41.05 -0.19 -24.97
CA HIS A 343 -41.15 -0.30 -23.52
C HIS A 343 -40.31 0.79 -22.85
N VAL A 344 -40.90 1.49 -21.88
CA VAL A 344 -40.28 2.62 -21.17
C VAL A 344 -39.63 2.13 -19.87
N PRO A 345 -38.29 2.18 -19.72
CA PRO A 345 -37.62 1.67 -18.52
C PRO A 345 -38.03 2.42 -17.24
N LYS A 346 -38.00 1.71 -16.10
CA LYS A 346 -38.32 2.25 -14.76
C LYS A 346 -37.51 3.48 -14.37
N GLU A 347 -36.29 3.57 -14.91
CA GLU A 347 -35.33 4.60 -14.58
C GLU A 347 -35.48 5.86 -15.46
N ALA A 348 -36.39 5.84 -16.44
CA ALA A 348 -36.54 6.89 -17.43
C ALA A 348 -37.46 8.05 -16.97
N TYR A 349 -36.99 9.29 -17.16
CA TYR A 349 -37.74 10.53 -16.98
C TYR A 349 -37.94 11.31 -18.29
N ASN A 350 -37.11 11.06 -19.30
CA ASN A 350 -37.38 11.48 -20.67
C ASN A 350 -36.97 10.43 -21.70
N ILE A 351 -37.53 10.55 -22.90
CA ILE A 351 -37.13 9.86 -24.12
C ILE A 351 -36.72 10.94 -25.12
N HIS A 352 -35.55 10.81 -25.75
CA HIS A 352 -35.11 11.64 -26.88
C HIS A 352 -34.91 10.75 -28.12
N PHE A 353 -35.38 11.20 -29.28
CA PHE A 353 -35.33 10.42 -30.52
C PHE A 353 -35.42 11.26 -31.80
N VAL A 354 -35.02 10.63 -32.92
CA VAL A 354 -35.20 11.13 -34.29
C VAL A 354 -35.72 10.01 -35.18
N PHE A 355 -36.39 10.36 -36.28
CA PHE A 355 -36.77 9.40 -37.33
C PHE A 355 -35.84 9.55 -38.53
N PHE A 356 -35.47 8.47 -39.22
CA PHE A 356 -34.57 8.51 -40.36
C PHE A 356 -34.78 7.36 -41.36
N ASN A 357 -34.23 7.50 -42.57
CA ASN A 357 -34.33 6.52 -43.66
C ASN A 357 -33.31 5.36 -43.59
N GLY A 358 -32.57 5.24 -42.49
CA GLY A 358 -31.44 4.31 -42.36
C GLY A 358 -30.12 4.78 -42.99
N LYS A 359 -30.06 6.01 -43.54
CA LYS A 359 -28.89 6.55 -44.25
C LYS A 359 -28.58 8.01 -43.87
N ASP A 360 -29.29 8.95 -44.47
CA ASP A 360 -28.90 10.36 -44.61
C ASP A 360 -30.09 11.35 -44.50
N VAL A 361 -31.32 10.89 -44.74
CA VAL A 361 -32.54 11.70 -44.55
C VAL A 361 -33.05 11.49 -43.12
N TYR A 362 -33.06 12.57 -42.35
CA TYR A 362 -33.56 12.61 -40.97
C TYR A 362 -34.77 13.55 -40.87
N GLU A 363 -35.82 13.10 -40.21
CA GLU A 363 -36.85 13.96 -39.62
C GLU A 363 -36.46 14.24 -38.17
N ASN A 364 -36.11 15.50 -37.89
CA ASN A 364 -35.59 15.97 -36.62
C ASN A 364 -36.15 17.35 -36.23
N ASN A 365 -37.43 17.62 -36.52
CA ASN A 365 -38.20 18.73 -35.96
C ASN A 365 -37.44 20.08 -35.97
N ASN A 366 -36.94 20.47 -37.15
CA ASN A 366 -36.14 21.68 -37.37
C ASN A 366 -34.80 21.71 -36.59
N MET A 367 -34.04 20.62 -36.62
CA MET A 367 -32.75 20.43 -35.92
C MET A 367 -32.87 20.37 -34.38
N LYS A 368 -33.91 19.70 -33.87
CA LYS A 368 -34.05 19.28 -32.47
C LYS A 368 -34.64 17.87 -32.41
N ASP A 369 -34.01 16.99 -31.63
CA ASP A 369 -34.57 15.69 -31.29
C ASP A 369 -36.01 15.85 -30.76
N PHE A 370 -36.89 14.94 -31.14
CA PHE A 370 -38.21 14.81 -30.51
C PHE A 370 -38.00 14.36 -29.06
N SER A 371 -38.81 14.89 -28.14
CA SER A 371 -38.73 14.55 -26.74
C SER A 371 -40.09 14.23 -26.13
N ILE A 372 -40.13 13.17 -25.32
CA ILE A 372 -41.28 12.79 -24.48
C ILE A 372 -40.83 12.90 -23.02
N THR A 373 -41.61 13.61 -22.21
CA THR A 373 -41.43 13.67 -20.75
C THR A 373 -42.26 12.58 -20.09
N ILE A 374 -41.64 11.79 -19.22
CA ILE A 374 -42.28 10.65 -18.55
C ILE A 374 -42.79 11.11 -17.18
N LYS A 375 -44.08 10.93 -16.90
CA LYS A 375 -44.69 11.30 -15.62
C LYS A 375 -44.51 10.18 -14.60
N GLY A 376 -44.04 10.53 -13.40
CA GLY A 376 -43.80 9.57 -12.32
C GLY A 376 -42.49 8.77 -12.44
N GLY A 377 -41.60 9.13 -13.37
CA GLY A 377 -40.23 8.62 -13.41
C GLY A 377 -39.35 9.14 -12.26
N MET A 378 -38.13 8.59 -12.18
CA MET A 378 -37.05 9.13 -11.32
C MET A 378 -36.86 10.63 -11.55
N SER A 379 -36.48 11.41 -10.54
CA SER A 379 -35.95 12.75 -10.83
C SER A 379 -34.58 12.61 -11.51
N ALA A 380 -34.12 13.66 -12.20
CA ALA A 380 -32.76 13.67 -12.76
C ALA A 380 -31.68 13.44 -11.68
N LEU A 381 -31.91 13.87 -10.43
CA LEU A 381 -31.01 13.62 -9.30
C LEU A 381 -31.05 12.16 -8.84
N ASP A 382 -32.21 11.53 -8.83
CA ASP A 382 -32.35 10.10 -8.50
C ASP A 382 -31.67 9.24 -9.57
N PHE A 383 -31.78 9.64 -10.84
CA PHE A 383 -31.10 8.97 -11.95
C PHE A 383 -29.56 9.10 -11.89
N GLU A 384 -29.01 10.25 -11.46
CA GLU A 384 -27.55 10.36 -11.19
C GLU A 384 -27.11 9.43 -10.05
N ASN A 385 -27.89 9.36 -8.96
CA ASN A 385 -27.60 8.42 -7.86
C ASN A 385 -27.68 6.95 -8.33
N PHE A 386 -28.66 6.62 -9.18
CA PHE A 386 -28.80 5.31 -9.79
C PHE A 386 -27.62 4.97 -10.71
N LEU A 387 -27.14 5.91 -11.56
CA LEU A 387 -25.95 5.71 -12.38
C LEU A 387 -24.68 5.49 -11.54
N LEU A 388 -24.55 6.18 -10.41
CA LEU A 388 -23.47 5.91 -9.45
C LEU A 388 -23.60 4.50 -8.85
N GLU A 389 -24.80 4.06 -8.50
CA GLU A 389 -25.03 2.74 -7.90
C GLU A 389 -24.86 1.58 -8.90
N GLU A 390 -25.19 1.79 -10.18
CA GLU A 390 -24.87 0.84 -11.26
C GLU A 390 -23.36 0.76 -11.50
N LYS A 391 -22.69 1.91 -11.64
CA LYS A 391 -21.22 1.99 -11.78
C LYS A 391 -20.48 1.36 -10.59
N LYS A 392 -21.02 1.47 -9.39
CA LYS A 392 -20.51 0.78 -8.18
C LYS A 392 -20.58 -0.75 -8.33
N ARG A 393 -21.66 -1.27 -8.90
CA ARG A 393 -21.86 -2.70 -9.18
C ARG A 393 -20.91 -3.21 -10.27
N GLU A 394 -20.71 -2.44 -11.34
CA GLU A 394 -19.71 -2.72 -12.38
C GLU A 394 -18.29 -2.75 -11.82
N LEU A 395 -17.91 -1.74 -11.02
CA LEU A 395 -16.61 -1.65 -10.37
C LEU A 395 -16.37 -2.79 -9.37
N GLN A 396 -17.41 -3.20 -8.63
CA GLN A 396 -17.33 -4.37 -7.75
C GLN A 396 -17.09 -5.65 -8.56
N LYS A 397 -17.89 -5.90 -9.62
CA LYS A 397 -17.71 -7.07 -10.49
C LYS A 397 -16.30 -7.11 -11.12
N MET A 398 -15.82 -6.00 -11.66
CA MET A 398 -14.46 -5.90 -12.20
C MET A 398 -13.38 -6.12 -11.12
N ALA A 399 -13.61 -5.68 -9.88
CA ALA A 399 -12.69 -5.94 -8.77
C ALA A 399 -12.68 -7.41 -8.34
N GLU A 400 -13.83 -8.09 -8.35
CA GLU A 400 -13.97 -9.52 -8.06
C GLU A 400 -13.30 -10.39 -9.15
N GLU A 401 -13.54 -10.08 -10.44
CA GLU A 401 -12.88 -10.71 -11.58
C GLU A 401 -11.36 -10.49 -11.57
N LYS A 402 -10.91 -9.26 -11.26
CA LYS A 402 -9.48 -8.94 -11.13
C LYS A 402 -8.86 -9.68 -9.95
N ALA A 403 -9.51 -9.72 -8.79
CA ALA A 403 -9.03 -10.44 -7.62
C ALA A 403 -9.04 -11.97 -7.83
N GLN A 404 -9.91 -12.52 -8.67
CA GLN A 404 -9.78 -13.91 -9.14
C GLN A 404 -8.54 -14.08 -10.01
N ARG A 405 -8.36 -13.26 -11.05
CA ARG A 405 -7.19 -13.35 -11.95
C ARG A 405 -5.86 -13.21 -11.22
N GLU A 406 -5.78 -12.30 -10.25
CA GLU A 406 -4.58 -12.10 -9.42
C GLU A 406 -4.29 -13.32 -8.53
N ARG A 407 -5.31 -13.99 -7.97
CA ARG A 407 -5.14 -15.25 -7.23
C ARG A 407 -4.65 -16.39 -8.14
N GLU A 408 -5.24 -16.53 -9.33
CA GLU A 408 -4.80 -17.55 -10.29
C GLU A 408 -3.37 -17.28 -10.83
N GLU A 409 -2.94 -16.02 -10.90
CA GLU A 409 -1.56 -15.67 -11.27
C GLU A 409 -0.57 -15.90 -10.11
N GLU A 410 -0.95 -15.52 -8.88
CA GLU A 410 -0.17 -15.80 -7.67
C GLU A 410 0.01 -17.31 -7.46
N GLU A 411 -1.04 -18.11 -7.67
CA GLU A 411 -0.99 -19.57 -7.60
C GLU A 411 -0.04 -20.16 -8.67
N ARG A 412 -0.12 -19.70 -9.93
CA ARG A 412 0.82 -20.11 -10.98
C ARG A 412 2.26 -19.76 -10.65
N ARG A 413 2.54 -18.52 -10.22
CA ARG A 413 3.88 -18.07 -9.79
C ARG A 413 4.39 -18.86 -8.57
N LYS A 414 3.50 -19.23 -7.64
CA LYS A 414 3.84 -20.06 -6.48
C LYS A 414 4.21 -21.49 -6.89
N ILE A 415 3.45 -22.11 -7.80
CA ILE A 415 3.76 -23.45 -8.34
C ILE A 415 5.11 -23.44 -9.07
N GLU A 416 5.38 -22.41 -9.87
CA GLU A 416 6.67 -22.24 -10.56
C GLU A 416 7.83 -22.05 -9.57
N ALA A 417 7.67 -21.18 -8.56
CA ALA A 417 8.67 -20.96 -7.53
C ALA A 417 8.92 -22.20 -6.66
N GLU A 418 7.87 -22.95 -6.31
CA GLU A 418 7.97 -24.20 -5.55
C GLU A 418 8.69 -25.30 -6.35
N LYS A 419 8.42 -25.41 -7.66
CA LYS A 419 9.17 -26.27 -8.58
C LYS A 419 10.64 -25.87 -8.66
N ALA A 420 10.94 -24.60 -8.93
CA ALA A 420 12.32 -24.11 -9.04
C ALA A 420 13.11 -24.29 -7.73
N ALA A 421 12.48 -24.03 -6.58
CA ALA A 421 13.08 -24.29 -5.27
C ALA A 421 13.30 -25.79 -5.01
N SER A 422 12.37 -26.65 -5.44
CA SER A 422 12.50 -28.11 -5.35
C SER A 422 13.64 -28.65 -6.24
N GLU A 423 13.84 -28.09 -7.42
CA GLU A 423 14.97 -28.41 -8.31
C GLU A 423 16.30 -27.93 -7.71
N ALA A 424 16.31 -26.75 -7.07
CA ALA A 424 17.48 -26.25 -6.34
C ALA A 424 17.84 -27.11 -5.11
N ASP A 425 16.85 -27.55 -4.31
CA ASP A 425 17.08 -28.47 -3.19
C ASP A 425 17.61 -29.83 -3.66
N ARG A 426 17.14 -30.34 -4.81
CA ARG A 426 17.67 -31.57 -5.43
C ARG A 426 19.11 -31.38 -5.92
N ALA A 427 19.42 -30.24 -6.53
CA ALA A 427 20.80 -29.92 -6.93
C ALA A 427 21.73 -29.79 -5.71
N LYS A 428 21.25 -29.21 -4.61
CA LYS A 428 21.98 -29.14 -3.34
C LYS A 428 22.20 -30.52 -2.72
N ALA A 429 21.17 -31.38 -2.68
CA ALA A 429 21.28 -32.76 -2.21
C ALA A 429 22.33 -33.56 -3.01
N LYS A 430 22.31 -33.47 -4.34
CA LYS A 430 23.35 -34.05 -5.22
C LYS A 430 24.75 -33.52 -4.92
N GLN A 431 24.88 -32.22 -4.63
CA GLN A 431 26.17 -31.63 -4.29
C GLN A 431 26.68 -32.12 -2.91
N GLU A 432 25.79 -32.29 -1.93
CA GLU A 432 26.15 -32.84 -0.61
C GLU A 432 26.53 -34.33 -0.72
N VAL A 433 25.73 -35.16 -1.42
CA VAL A 433 26.08 -36.55 -1.72
C VAL A 433 27.43 -36.65 -2.45
N SER A 434 27.69 -35.81 -3.46
CA SER A 434 28.97 -35.83 -4.19
C SER A 434 30.17 -35.46 -3.28
N LYS A 435 30.00 -34.54 -2.32
CA LYS A 435 31.03 -34.22 -1.32
C LYS A 435 31.25 -35.40 -0.36
N THR A 436 30.18 -35.97 0.18
CA THR A 436 30.24 -37.12 1.10
C THR A 436 30.84 -38.35 0.43
N LYS A 437 30.50 -38.62 -0.84
CA LYS A 437 31.11 -39.70 -1.63
C LYS A 437 32.61 -39.51 -1.77
N LYS A 438 33.08 -38.32 -2.18
CA LYS A 438 34.51 -38.00 -2.29
C LYS A 438 35.26 -38.09 -0.97
N MET A 439 34.63 -37.70 0.15
CA MET A 439 35.21 -37.87 1.49
C MET A 439 35.32 -39.35 1.89
N LEU A 440 34.33 -40.17 1.54
CA LEU A 440 34.33 -41.60 1.82
C LEU A 440 35.31 -42.36 0.93
N GLU A 441 35.39 -42.03 -0.37
CA GLU A 441 36.42 -42.55 -1.29
C GLU A 441 37.83 -42.25 -0.73
N ALA A 442 38.09 -41.01 -0.33
CA ALA A 442 39.35 -40.60 0.31
C ALA A 442 39.57 -41.15 1.74
N ALA A 443 38.60 -41.88 2.31
CA ALA A 443 38.76 -42.68 3.52
C ALA A 443 39.01 -44.16 3.16
N MET A 444 38.33 -44.69 2.14
CA MET A 444 38.58 -46.02 1.57
C MET A 444 40.01 -46.16 1.01
N ASP A 445 40.55 -45.11 0.39
CA ASP A 445 41.95 -45.08 -0.08
C ASP A 445 42.99 -45.08 1.05
N LYS A 446 42.60 -44.65 2.27
CA LYS A 446 43.45 -44.68 3.48
C LYS A 446 43.28 -45.96 4.29
N ALA A 447 42.12 -46.59 4.19
CA ALA A 447 41.83 -47.86 4.83
C ALA A 447 42.69 -48.95 4.17
N LEU A 448 43.55 -49.61 4.95
CA LEU A 448 44.35 -50.71 4.40
C LEU A 448 43.42 -51.84 3.95
N LYS A 449 43.71 -52.44 2.79
CA LYS A 449 43.18 -53.74 2.39
C LYS A 449 43.73 -54.82 3.30
N SER A 450 43.13 -54.94 4.48
CA SER A 450 43.16 -56.09 5.38
C SER A 450 44.54 -56.69 5.74
N GLY A 451 45.61 -55.90 5.62
CA GLY A 451 46.94 -56.17 6.16
C GLY A 451 47.19 -55.36 7.44
N GLY A 452 47.54 -56.02 8.53
CA GLY A 452 47.85 -55.37 9.81
C GLY A 452 49.21 -54.65 9.81
N SER A 453 49.39 -53.74 10.76
CA SER A 453 50.70 -53.22 11.15
C SER A 453 51.19 -53.89 12.44
N ASP A 454 52.44 -53.65 12.82
CA ASP A 454 53.02 -54.14 14.09
C ASP A 454 52.24 -53.70 15.35
N ASN A 455 51.36 -52.72 15.19
CA ASN A 455 50.58 -52.10 16.25
C ASN A 455 49.10 -52.52 16.28
N TRP A 456 48.51 -52.97 15.16
CA TRP A 456 47.09 -53.36 15.12
C TRP A 456 46.74 -54.28 13.94
N TYR A 457 45.68 -55.09 14.08
CA TYR A 457 45.07 -55.84 12.98
C TYR A 457 43.59 -56.17 13.27
N ILE A 458 42.88 -56.64 12.25
CA ILE A 458 41.47 -57.05 12.31
C ILE A 458 41.33 -58.55 12.00
N THR A 459 40.28 -59.22 12.49
CA THR A 459 39.99 -60.63 12.16
C THR A 459 38.49 -60.91 12.16
N PRO A 460 37.89 -61.54 11.11
CA PRO A 460 38.52 -61.90 9.84
C PRO A 460 39.04 -60.68 9.06
N ALA A 461 39.91 -60.94 8.08
CA ALA A 461 40.53 -59.93 7.23
C ALA A 461 39.49 -59.17 6.39
N ASP A 462 38.61 -59.94 5.74
CA ASP A 462 37.46 -59.46 4.98
C ASP A 462 36.18 -59.81 5.77
N PHE A 463 35.27 -58.85 5.88
CA PHE A 463 34.08 -58.92 6.75
C PHE A 463 32.96 -58.02 6.23
N LYS A 464 31.71 -58.35 6.56
CA LYS A 464 30.50 -57.63 6.11
C LYS A 464 29.83 -56.84 7.24
N TRP A 465 28.89 -55.98 6.88
CA TRP A 465 27.96 -55.35 7.82
C TRP A 465 27.15 -56.41 8.59
N LYS A 466 26.84 -56.14 9.85
CA LYS A 466 26.26 -57.07 10.86
C LYS A 466 27.10 -58.30 11.23
N GLU A 467 28.24 -58.56 10.59
CA GLU A 467 29.18 -59.58 11.06
C GLU A 467 29.92 -59.10 12.33
N LYS A 468 30.45 -60.05 13.11
CA LYS A 468 31.17 -59.79 14.35
C LYS A 468 32.67 -60.00 14.13
N ILE A 469 33.42 -58.91 14.17
CA ILE A 469 34.86 -58.84 13.98
C ILE A 469 35.60 -58.76 15.33
N LYS A 470 36.91 -59.02 15.29
CA LYS A 470 37.84 -58.72 16.38
C LYS A 470 38.84 -57.67 15.93
N LEU A 471 38.87 -56.54 16.64
CA LEU A 471 39.93 -55.54 16.53
C LEU A 471 41.02 -55.88 17.55
N TYR A 472 42.27 -55.96 17.11
CA TYR A 472 43.43 -56.21 17.96
C TYR A 472 44.39 -55.01 17.95
N TYR A 473 44.96 -54.71 19.12
CA TYR A 473 45.92 -53.63 19.34
C TYR A 473 47.10 -54.12 20.18
N ASN A 474 48.32 -53.74 19.81
CA ASN A 474 49.54 -54.04 20.55
C ASN A 474 49.84 -52.88 21.50
N LYS A 475 49.54 -53.09 22.78
CA LYS A 475 49.74 -52.09 23.83
C LYS A 475 51.21 -51.71 24.01
N SER A 476 52.13 -52.65 23.78
CA SER A 476 53.57 -52.40 23.95
C SER A 476 54.20 -51.53 22.85
N SER A 477 53.58 -51.47 21.66
CA SER A 477 54.09 -50.70 20.52
C SER A 477 53.35 -49.37 20.28
N GLY A 478 52.22 -49.13 20.96
CA GLY A 478 51.34 -47.97 20.75
C GLY A 478 51.40 -46.92 21.85
N LEU A 479 50.67 -45.80 21.66
CA LEU A 479 50.69 -44.64 22.57
C LEU A 479 50.03 -44.89 23.94
N LEU A 480 49.39 -46.05 24.15
CA LEU A 480 48.62 -46.40 25.34
C LEU A 480 49.34 -47.42 26.26
N SER A 481 50.66 -47.56 26.12
CA SER A 481 51.48 -48.50 26.91
C SER A 481 51.33 -48.34 28.44
N HIS A 482 51.12 -47.12 28.92
CA HIS A 482 50.90 -46.80 30.34
C HIS A 482 49.44 -46.89 30.81
N ALA A 483 48.46 -47.04 29.90
CA ALA A 483 47.05 -47.07 30.25
C ALA A 483 46.70 -48.31 31.09
N ARG A 484 45.74 -48.21 32.02
CA ARG A 484 45.29 -49.37 32.82
C ARG A 484 44.29 -50.24 32.05
N GLU A 485 43.41 -49.57 31.32
CA GLU A 485 42.43 -50.15 30.41
C GLU A 485 42.70 -49.62 29.00
N ILE A 486 42.15 -50.27 27.98
CA ILE A 486 42.11 -49.73 26.61
C ILE A 486 40.68 -49.90 26.11
N TRP A 487 40.17 -48.88 25.41
CA TRP A 487 38.84 -48.86 24.82
C TRP A 487 38.92 -48.57 23.32
N VAL A 488 38.08 -49.22 22.52
CA VAL A 488 37.76 -48.78 21.15
C VAL A 488 36.69 -47.70 21.27
N HIS A 489 36.97 -46.53 20.70
CA HIS A 489 35.93 -45.59 20.28
C HIS A 489 35.86 -45.65 18.76
N GLY A 490 34.74 -46.12 18.21
CA GLY A 490 34.56 -46.35 16.78
C GLY A 490 33.29 -45.74 16.21
N GLY A 491 33.32 -45.49 14.92
CA GLY A 491 32.22 -45.02 14.09
C GLY A 491 32.20 -45.76 12.76
N HIS A 492 31.49 -45.22 11.78
CA HIS A 492 31.51 -45.74 10.42
C HIS A 492 31.24 -44.63 9.40
N ASN A 493 31.64 -44.90 8.16
CA ASN A 493 31.50 -44.03 6.99
C ASN A 493 32.13 -42.64 7.18
N ASN A 494 33.39 -42.62 7.65
CA ASN A 494 34.14 -41.42 8.05
C ASN A 494 33.41 -40.66 9.18
N TRP A 495 33.18 -41.37 10.30
CA TRP A 495 32.56 -40.87 11.53
C TRP A 495 31.18 -40.21 11.35
N LYS A 496 30.41 -40.61 10.33
CA LYS A 496 29.16 -39.93 9.92
C LYS A 496 28.16 -39.73 11.06
N ASN A 497 28.06 -40.72 11.95
CA ASN A 497 27.15 -40.74 13.09
C ASN A 497 27.87 -40.45 14.43
N GLY A 498 29.11 -39.95 14.39
CA GLY A 498 29.98 -39.83 15.56
C GLY A 498 30.49 -41.19 16.05
N VAL A 499 30.79 -41.27 17.36
CA VAL A 499 31.18 -42.52 18.03
C VAL A 499 29.91 -43.35 18.29
N SER A 500 29.75 -44.43 17.53
CA SER A 500 28.63 -45.38 17.63
C SER A 500 29.03 -46.75 18.19
N ILE A 501 30.33 -47.00 18.36
CA ILE A 501 30.92 -48.23 18.86
C ILE A 501 31.81 -47.86 20.07
N VAL A 502 31.52 -48.45 21.22
CA VAL A 502 32.30 -48.24 22.46
C VAL A 502 32.52 -49.59 23.10
N THR A 503 33.77 -50.05 23.21
CA THR A 503 34.06 -51.40 23.72
C THR A 503 35.45 -51.48 24.37
N GLN A 504 35.51 -51.95 25.61
CA GLN A 504 36.77 -52.20 26.33
C GLN A 504 37.49 -53.42 25.71
N LEU A 505 38.81 -53.32 25.53
CA LEU A 505 39.62 -54.44 25.06
C LEU A 505 39.98 -55.37 26.22
N SER A 506 40.02 -56.67 25.94
CA SER A 506 40.55 -57.71 26.82
C SER A 506 41.94 -58.14 26.37
N ARG A 507 42.87 -58.39 27.30
CA ARG A 507 44.20 -58.91 26.96
C ARG A 507 44.09 -60.33 26.39
N SER A 508 44.72 -60.55 25.23
CA SER A 508 44.81 -61.87 24.59
C SER A 508 45.63 -62.85 25.45
N LYS A 509 45.32 -64.14 25.31
CA LYS A 509 46.11 -65.27 25.85
C LYS A 509 46.62 -66.21 24.75
N GLN A 510 46.46 -65.82 23.48
CA GLN A 510 46.63 -66.69 22.30
C GLN A 510 47.74 -66.22 21.33
N LYS A 511 48.51 -65.18 21.71
CA LYS A 511 49.67 -64.69 20.96
C LYS A 511 50.72 -64.18 21.94
N ASP A 512 52.00 -64.28 21.55
CA ASP A 512 53.10 -63.63 22.25
C ASP A 512 53.10 -62.11 22.01
N GLY A 513 53.51 -61.35 23.03
CA GLY A 513 53.44 -59.88 23.07
C GLY A 513 52.19 -59.33 23.78
N ASP A 514 52.19 -58.04 24.10
CA ASP A 514 51.11 -57.38 24.86
C ASP A 514 49.92 -57.01 23.95
N TRP A 515 49.29 -58.03 23.37
CA TRP A 515 48.14 -57.91 22.48
C TRP A 515 46.82 -57.88 23.25
N TRP A 516 45.99 -56.89 22.94
CA TRP A 516 44.65 -56.69 23.48
C TRP A 516 43.63 -56.74 22.34
N TYR A 517 42.38 -57.15 22.61
CA TYR A 517 41.34 -57.26 21.58
C TYR A 517 39.95 -56.89 22.06
N ALA A 518 39.13 -56.35 21.15
CA ALA A 518 37.71 -56.09 21.35
C ALA A 518 36.87 -56.82 20.30
N ASP A 519 35.77 -57.41 20.75
CA ASP A 519 34.70 -57.96 19.92
C ASP A 519 33.80 -56.79 19.44
N VAL A 520 33.75 -56.51 18.14
CA VAL A 520 32.95 -55.42 17.56
C VAL A 520 31.95 -55.99 16.54
N VAL A 521 30.71 -55.48 16.57
CA VAL A 521 29.70 -55.78 15.53
C VAL A 521 29.72 -54.65 14.52
N VAL A 522 29.84 -54.98 13.23
CA VAL A 522 29.95 -54.00 12.15
C VAL A 522 28.57 -53.36 11.91
N PRO A 523 28.42 -52.01 11.93
CA PRO A 523 27.14 -51.36 11.75
C PRO A 523 26.44 -51.69 10.42
N ASP A 524 25.12 -51.60 10.40
CA ASP A 524 24.34 -51.68 9.16
C ASP A 524 24.70 -50.51 8.23
N ARG A 525 24.74 -50.77 6.92
CA ARG A 525 25.19 -49.83 5.86
C ARG A 525 26.60 -49.22 6.10
N ALA A 526 27.47 -49.87 6.87
CA ALA A 526 28.88 -49.51 6.93
C ALA A 526 29.61 -49.93 5.64
N LEU A 527 30.38 -48.99 5.09
CA LEU A 527 31.26 -49.13 3.92
C LEU A 527 32.74 -48.98 4.34
N VAL A 528 32.99 -48.11 5.33
CA VAL A 528 34.23 -48.01 6.09
C VAL A 528 33.90 -48.08 7.58
N LEU A 529 34.67 -48.85 8.34
CA LEU A 529 34.70 -48.82 9.79
C LEU A 529 35.82 -47.88 10.23
N ASP A 530 35.52 -46.93 11.12
CA ASP A 530 36.48 -45.94 11.63
C ASP A 530 36.69 -46.16 13.14
N TRP A 531 37.90 -46.05 13.67
CA TRP A 531 38.11 -46.06 15.13
C TRP A 531 39.40 -45.38 15.60
N VAL A 532 39.43 -45.11 16.90
CA VAL A 532 40.62 -44.76 17.70
C VAL A 532 40.66 -45.65 18.94
N PHE A 533 41.85 -45.83 19.51
CA PHE A 533 42.00 -46.46 20.82
C PHE A 533 42.17 -45.38 21.91
N ALA A 534 41.63 -45.61 23.11
CA ALA A 534 41.65 -44.66 24.22
C ALA A 534 41.97 -45.33 25.56
N ASP A 535 42.43 -44.56 26.55
CA ASP A 535 42.75 -45.03 27.91
C ASP A 535 41.54 -45.19 28.85
N GLY A 536 40.34 -44.87 28.37
CA GLY A 536 39.07 -44.97 29.11
C GLY A 536 37.85 -44.87 28.18
N PRO A 537 36.62 -44.93 28.72
CA PRO A 537 35.39 -44.73 27.95
C PRO A 537 35.15 -43.24 27.59
N PRO A 538 34.17 -42.93 26.70
CA PRO A 538 33.91 -41.56 26.27
C PRO A 538 33.56 -40.63 27.44
N GLY A 539 34.15 -39.43 27.45
CA GLY A 539 34.03 -38.47 28.55
C GLY A 539 35.05 -38.66 29.68
N ASN A 540 35.61 -39.86 29.86
CA ASN A 540 36.63 -40.15 30.87
C ASN A 540 38.04 -40.39 30.29
N ALA A 541 38.15 -40.69 28.99
CA ALA A 541 39.43 -40.85 28.30
C ALA A 541 40.21 -39.53 28.18
N MET A 542 41.50 -39.60 28.51
CA MET A 542 42.47 -38.50 28.49
C MET A 542 43.55 -38.68 27.42
N VAL A 543 43.87 -39.92 27.04
CA VAL A 543 44.89 -40.27 26.04
C VAL A 543 44.26 -41.10 24.93
N TYR A 544 44.58 -40.76 23.68
CA TYR A 544 44.05 -41.38 22.49
C TYR A 544 45.20 -41.78 21.55
N ASP A 545 45.19 -43.01 21.08
CA ASP A 545 45.95 -43.41 19.88
C ASP A 545 45.01 -43.30 18.67
N ASN A 546 45.30 -42.32 17.82
CA ASN A 546 44.54 -42.02 16.60
C ASN A 546 45.41 -42.12 15.34
N ASN A 547 46.35 -43.07 15.32
CA ASN A 547 47.18 -43.36 14.15
C ASN A 547 47.93 -42.12 13.62
N SER A 548 48.46 -41.30 14.53
CA SER A 548 49.08 -40.01 14.21
C SER A 548 48.15 -39.03 13.47
N ARG A 549 46.93 -38.83 14.00
CA ARG A 549 45.84 -38.00 13.43
C ARG A 549 45.34 -38.47 12.05
N LYS A 550 45.48 -39.76 11.74
CA LYS A 550 44.90 -40.37 10.53
C LYS A 550 43.68 -41.23 10.84
N ASP A 551 43.43 -41.52 12.12
CA ASP A 551 42.52 -42.54 12.64
C ASP A 551 42.81 -43.94 12.07
N PHE A 552 42.16 -44.97 12.61
CA PHE A 552 42.21 -46.32 12.05
C PHE A 552 40.97 -46.56 11.19
N HIS A 553 41.16 -47.10 9.99
CA HIS A 553 40.09 -47.37 9.04
C HIS A 553 40.22 -48.77 8.44
N ALA A 554 39.08 -49.45 8.23
CA ALA A 554 39.02 -50.72 7.51
C ALA A 554 37.80 -50.75 6.56
N ILE A 555 37.99 -51.30 5.36
CA ILE A 555 36.94 -51.40 4.34
C ILE A 555 35.98 -52.54 4.70
N VAL A 556 34.67 -52.29 4.67
CA VAL A 556 33.64 -53.32 4.81
C VAL A 556 33.43 -54.00 3.45
N VAL A 557 33.59 -55.31 3.41
CA VAL A 557 33.49 -56.13 2.20
C VAL A 557 32.04 -56.56 1.97
N GLY A 558 31.67 -56.82 0.71
CA GLY A 558 30.30 -57.14 0.32
C GLY A 558 29.49 -55.89 0.03
N LYS A 559 29.61 -55.38 -1.20
CA LYS A 559 28.88 -54.21 -1.67
C LYS A 559 27.35 -54.41 -1.49
N PRO A 560 26.60 -53.43 -0.94
CA PRO A 560 25.21 -53.25 -1.38
C PRO A 560 25.20 -52.86 -2.88
N GLN A 561 24.04 -52.65 -3.51
CA GLN A 561 24.05 -51.75 -4.67
C GLN A 561 24.44 -50.36 -4.15
N GLU A 562 25.71 -50.02 -4.34
CA GLU A 562 26.35 -48.76 -3.90
C GLU A 562 25.55 -47.54 -4.39
N GLU A 563 25.00 -47.67 -5.59
CA GLU A 563 24.06 -46.78 -6.23
C GLU A 563 22.75 -46.59 -5.43
N LEU A 564 22.11 -47.67 -4.94
CA LEU A 564 20.93 -47.56 -4.07
C LEU A 564 21.25 -46.87 -2.74
N TYR A 565 22.44 -47.07 -2.18
CA TYR A 565 22.86 -46.35 -0.97
C TYR A 565 22.93 -44.84 -1.23
N TRP A 566 23.56 -44.41 -2.33
CA TRP A 566 23.67 -42.99 -2.67
C TRP A 566 22.34 -42.36 -3.13
N ILE A 567 21.44 -43.12 -3.78
CA ILE A 567 20.09 -42.67 -4.14
C ILE A 567 19.25 -42.43 -2.87
N GLU A 568 19.28 -43.35 -1.90
CA GLU A 568 18.59 -43.18 -0.62
C GLU A 568 19.15 -41.97 0.15
N GLU A 569 20.46 -41.79 0.20
CA GLU A 569 21.09 -40.64 0.86
C GLU A 569 20.78 -39.30 0.15
N GLU A 570 20.70 -39.27 -1.18
CA GLU A 570 20.21 -38.09 -1.92
C GLU A 570 18.76 -37.77 -1.53
N HIS A 571 17.90 -38.79 -1.49
CA HIS A 571 16.49 -38.63 -1.12
C HIS A 571 16.32 -38.12 0.32
N GLN A 572 17.04 -38.69 1.29
CA GLN A 572 16.98 -38.27 2.69
C GLN A 572 17.51 -36.84 2.91
N ILE A 573 18.52 -36.40 2.15
CA ILE A 573 18.99 -35.01 2.20
C ILE A 573 17.95 -34.07 1.54
N TYR A 574 17.43 -34.44 0.36
CA TYR A 574 16.40 -33.68 -0.34
C TYR A 574 15.13 -33.47 0.51
N MET A 575 14.62 -34.52 1.15
CA MET A 575 13.44 -34.43 2.02
C MET A 575 13.67 -33.52 3.23
N ARG A 576 14.88 -33.56 3.82
CA ARG A 576 15.27 -32.65 4.91
C ARG A 576 15.30 -31.19 4.45
N LEU A 577 15.88 -30.92 3.28
CA LEU A 577 15.95 -29.57 2.70
C LEU A 577 14.56 -29.00 2.42
N GLN A 578 13.64 -29.81 1.87
CA GLN A 578 12.25 -29.40 1.67
C GLN A 578 11.55 -29.07 2.99
N GLU A 579 11.77 -29.84 4.06
CA GLU A 579 11.16 -29.58 5.37
C GLU A 579 11.76 -28.34 6.06
N GLU A 580 13.09 -28.17 6.04
CA GLU A 580 13.76 -26.96 6.53
C GLU A 580 13.25 -25.70 5.80
N ARG A 581 13.06 -25.79 4.48
CA ARG A 581 12.48 -24.72 3.65
C ARG A 581 11.02 -24.46 4.03
N ARG A 582 10.19 -25.51 4.14
CA ARG A 582 8.77 -25.41 4.49
C ARG A 582 8.57 -24.70 5.84
N LEU A 583 9.27 -25.15 6.88
CA LEU A 583 9.21 -24.54 8.22
C LEU A 583 9.67 -23.07 8.21
N LYS A 584 10.72 -22.75 7.44
CA LYS A 584 11.22 -21.39 7.27
C LYS A 584 10.22 -20.49 6.55
N ASP A 585 9.59 -20.97 5.49
CA ASP A 585 8.61 -20.21 4.70
C ASP A 585 7.26 -20.08 5.43
N GLU A 586 6.88 -21.07 6.26
CA GLU A 586 5.77 -20.96 7.22
C GLU A 586 6.09 -19.90 8.30
N ALA A 587 7.29 -19.90 8.88
CA ALA A 587 7.71 -18.89 9.86
C ALA A 587 7.77 -17.46 9.27
N ILE A 588 8.25 -17.31 8.03
CA ILE A 588 8.27 -16.02 7.31
C ILE A 588 6.84 -15.53 7.04
N ARG A 589 5.93 -16.39 6.58
CA ARG A 589 4.52 -16.04 6.34
C ARG A 589 3.80 -15.67 7.64
N ALA A 590 3.92 -16.47 8.70
CA ALA A 590 3.30 -16.18 9.99
C ALA A 590 3.83 -14.88 10.62
N LYS A 591 5.13 -14.58 10.44
CA LYS A 591 5.73 -13.29 10.83
C LYS A 591 5.15 -12.13 10.02
N ALA A 592 5.08 -12.25 8.69
CA ALA A 592 4.53 -11.22 7.82
C ALA A 592 3.03 -10.94 8.10
N GLU A 593 2.22 -11.98 8.26
CA GLU A 593 0.80 -11.87 8.61
C GLU A 593 0.61 -11.18 9.98
N ARG A 594 1.39 -11.60 10.99
CA ARG A 594 1.35 -10.97 12.33
C ARG A 594 1.70 -9.49 12.27
N THR A 595 2.78 -9.11 11.56
CA THR A 595 3.17 -7.70 11.39
C THR A 595 2.11 -6.91 10.61
N ALA A 596 1.58 -7.45 9.51
CA ALA A 596 0.50 -6.82 8.75
C ALA A 596 -0.76 -6.58 9.59
N ARG A 597 -1.17 -7.58 10.38
CA ARG A 597 -2.34 -7.46 11.27
C ARG A 597 -2.11 -6.43 12.38
N MET A 598 -0.95 -6.45 13.04
CA MET A 598 -0.59 -5.43 14.05
C MET A 598 -0.52 -4.02 13.45
N LYS A 599 -0.02 -3.86 12.22
CA LYS A 599 0.01 -2.58 11.50
C LYS A 599 -1.40 -2.09 11.17
N ALA A 600 -2.31 -2.97 10.73
CA ALA A 600 -3.72 -2.65 10.50
C ALA A 600 -4.45 -2.26 11.81
N GLU A 601 -4.33 -3.09 12.85
CA GLU A 601 -4.89 -2.82 14.20
C GLU A 601 -4.37 -1.49 14.77
N MET A 602 -3.09 -1.17 14.59
CA MET A 602 -2.48 0.08 15.06
C MET A 602 -2.93 1.29 14.24
N LYS A 603 -3.00 1.19 12.90
CA LYS A 603 -3.51 2.24 12.01
C LYS A 603 -4.96 2.59 12.36
N GLU A 604 -5.80 1.58 12.57
CA GLU A 604 -7.20 1.73 12.96
C GLU A 604 -7.37 2.29 14.37
N ARG A 605 -6.63 1.78 15.35
CA ARG A 605 -6.61 2.33 16.72
C ARG A 605 -6.16 3.79 16.74
N THR A 606 -5.19 4.17 15.91
CA THR A 606 -4.66 5.53 15.81
C THR A 606 -5.70 6.46 15.17
N ARG A 607 -6.37 6.03 14.10
CA ARG A 607 -7.54 6.72 13.50
C ARG A 607 -8.63 6.97 14.54
N LYS A 608 -9.07 5.94 15.27
CA LYS A 608 -10.09 6.06 16.31
C LYS A 608 -9.65 6.95 17.48
N SER A 609 -8.41 6.83 17.97
CA SER A 609 -7.87 7.73 19.00
C SER A 609 -7.74 9.18 18.53
N PHE A 610 -7.41 9.42 17.26
CA PHE A 610 -7.39 10.78 16.68
C PHE A 610 -8.80 11.38 16.63
N LEU A 611 -9.80 10.66 16.11
CA LEU A 611 -11.20 11.11 16.09
C LEU A 611 -11.73 11.38 17.51
N LEU A 612 -11.46 10.47 18.46
CA LEU A 612 -11.83 10.65 19.86
C LEU A 612 -11.11 11.84 20.52
N SER A 613 -9.87 12.16 20.12
CA SER A 613 -9.17 13.36 20.62
C SER A 613 -9.90 14.65 20.23
N GLN A 614 -10.51 14.70 19.04
CA GLN A 614 -11.25 15.88 18.56
C GLN A 614 -12.63 15.99 19.19
N LYS A 615 -13.16 14.94 19.85
CA LYS A 615 -14.52 14.86 20.41
C LYS A 615 -14.92 16.04 21.32
N HIS A 616 -13.96 16.68 21.98
CA HIS A 616 -14.21 17.86 22.81
C HIS A 616 -14.59 19.13 22.02
N ILE A 617 -14.37 19.14 20.70
CA ILE A 617 -14.74 20.19 19.73
C ILE A 617 -15.76 19.62 18.72
N VAL A 618 -15.47 18.48 18.10
CA VAL A 618 -16.32 17.88 17.06
C VAL A 618 -16.15 16.36 16.96
N TYR A 619 -17.23 15.64 16.64
CA TYR A 619 -17.20 14.23 16.27
C TYR A 619 -18.43 13.86 15.41
N THR A 620 -18.42 12.67 14.82
CA THR A 620 -19.54 12.11 14.06
C THR A 620 -20.14 10.88 14.72
N VAL A 621 -21.41 10.63 14.43
CA VAL A 621 -22.11 9.37 14.73
C VAL A 621 -22.74 8.86 13.41
N PRO A 622 -22.29 7.72 12.85
CA PRO A 622 -21.14 6.91 13.28
C PRO A 622 -19.79 7.67 13.19
N PHE A 623 -18.80 7.21 13.97
CA PHE A 623 -17.43 7.75 13.93
C PHE A 623 -16.74 7.48 12.57
N ASP A 624 -17.00 6.30 12.00
CA ASP A 624 -16.53 5.93 10.67
C ASP A 624 -17.63 6.25 9.66
N VAL A 625 -17.38 7.28 8.84
CA VAL A 625 -18.33 7.77 7.84
C VAL A 625 -18.26 6.90 6.59
N GLU A 626 -19.41 6.47 6.07
CA GLU A 626 -19.51 5.65 4.85
C GLU A 626 -20.25 6.40 3.74
N ALA A 627 -19.83 6.21 2.50
CA ALA A 627 -20.50 6.76 1.34
C ALA A 627 -21.92 6.15 1.19
N GLY A 628 -22.92 6.99 0.97
CA GLY A 628 -24.34 6.61 0.98
C GLY A 628 -25.01 6.58 2.36
N SER A 629 -24.28 6.65 3.48
CA SER A 629 -24.87 6.67 4.83
C SER A 629 -25.44 8.05 5.20
N THR A 630 -26.25 8.09 6.26
CA THR A 630 -26.55 9.34 6.97
C THR A 630 -25.66 9.43 8.21
N VAL A 631 -25.05 10.58 8.46
CA VAL A 631 -24.16 10.83 9.61
C VAL A 631 -24.61 12.06 10.39
N THR A 632 -24.66 11.95 11.72
CA THR A 632 -24.88 13.08 12.62
C THR A 632 -23.53 13.71 12.97
N VAL A 633 -23.33 14.99 12.66
CA VAL A 633 -22.15 15.77 13.06
C VAL A 633 -22.47 16.48 14.38
N HIS A 634 -21.74 16.15 15.45
CA HIS A 634 -21.84 16.79 16.76
C HIS A 634 -20.70 17.80 16.95
N TYR A 635 -21.03 19.03 17.37
CA TYR A 635 -20.08 20.14 17.55
C TYR A 635 -20.29 20.85 18.90
N ASN A 636 -19.21 21.30 19.54
CA ASN A 636 -19.23 21.90 20.86
C ASN A 636 -18.77 23.38 20.81
N PRO A 637 -19.66 24.35 20.53
CA PRO A 637 -19.29 25.74 20.33
C PRO A 637 -18.56 26.34 21.54
N ALA A 638 -18.84 25.88 22.76
CA ALA A 638 -18.23 26.37 23.99
C ALA A 638 -16.69 26.34 24.00
N ASN A 639 -16.08 25.40 23.26
CA ASN A 639 -14.63 25.21 23.17
C ASN A 639 -13.98 25.88 21.94
N THR A 640 -14.67 26.84 21.29
CA THR A 640 -14.30 27.40 19.98
C THR A 640 -14.47 28.92 19.91
N VAL A 641 -14.17 29.52 18.76
CA VAL A 641 -14.48 30.93 18.45
C VAL A 641 -15.99 31.24 18.39
N LEU A 642 -16.85 30.21 18.38
CA LEU A 642 -18.31 30.34 18.44
C LEU A 642 -18.85 30.18 19.88
N SER A 643 -17.99 30.22 20.90
CA SER A 643 -18.40 30.16 22.31
C SER A 643 -19.30 31.34 22.68
N GLY A 644 -20.42 31.07 23.34
CA GLY A 644 -21.41 32.08 23.73
C GLY A 644 -22.25 32.67 22.59
N LYS A 645 -22.15 32.14 21.36
CA LYS A 645 -23.02 32.56 20.23
C LYS A 645 -24.45 32.01 20.40
N PRO A 646 -25.50 32.76 20.01
CA PRO A 646 -26.89 32.34 20.14
C PRO A 646 -27.29 31.26 19.13
N GLU A 647 -26.58 31.18 18.01
CA GLU A 647 -26.81 30.20 16.95
C GLU A 647 -25.48 29.63 16.45
N VAL A 648 -25.55 28.41 15.92
CA VAL A 648 -24.46 27.78 15.17
C VAL A 648 -25.06 27.19 13.91
N TRP A 649 -24.42 27.46 12.78
CA TRP A 649 -24.79 26.98 11.46
C TRP A 649 -23.67 26.10 10.91
N PHE A 650 -24.06 24.99 10.31
CA PHE A 650 -23.19 23.98 9.73
C PHE A 650 -23.16 24.15 8.21
N ARG A 651 -21.97 24.29 7.64
CA ARG A 651 -21.74 24.41 6.21
C ARG A 651 -20.83 23.27 5.76
N CYS A 652 -21.30 22.49 4.79
CA CYS A 652 -20.66 21.23 4.40
C CYS A 652 -20.62 21.08 2.88
N SER A 653 -19.59 20.42 2.39
CA SER A 653 -19.48 19.89 1.04
C SER A 653 -18.65 18.60 1.10
N PHE A 654 -18.25 18.09 -0.06
CA PHE A 654 -17.47 16.88 -0.16
C PHE A 654 -16.32 17.07 -1.15
N ASN A 655 -15.38 16.12 -1.15
CA ASN A 655 -14.27 16.03 -2.10
C ASN A 655 -13.45 17.33 -2.18
N ARG A 656 -12.96 17.80 -1.02
CA ARG A 656 -12.17 19.04 -0.84
C ARG A 656 -12.93 20.30 -1.29
N TRP A 657 -14.23 20.37 -0.98
CA TRP A 657 -15.15 21.40 -1.47
C TRP A 657 -15.35 21.42 -3.01
N THR A 658 -14.97 20.35 -3.72
CA THR A 658 -15.09 20.27 -5.20
C THR A 658 -16.16 19.28 -5.69
N HIS A 659 -17.04 18.80 -4.82
CA HIS A 659 -18.15 17.92 -5.19
C HIS A 659 -19.02 18.51 -6.30
N HIS A 660 -19.52 17.66 -7.21
CA HIS A 660 -20.30 18.09 -8.37
C HIS A 660 -21.65 18.73 -7.98
N LEU A 661 -22.25 18.29 -6.87
CA LEU A 661 -23.45 18.91 -6.25
C LEU A 661 -23.16 20.26 -5.55
N GLY A 662 -21.90 20.66 -5.43
CA GLY A 662 -21.48 21.85 -4.68
C GLY A 662 -21.56 21.70 -3.15
N PRO A 663 -21.56 22.83 -2.41
CA PRO A 663 -21.87 22.84 -0.98
C PRO A 663 -23.36 22.60 -0.72
N LEU A 664 -23.66 21.87 0.36
CA LEU A 664 -25.01 21.75 0.88
C LEU A 664 -25.52 23.11 1.41
N PRO A 665 -26.84 23.37 1.38
CA PRO A 665 -27.43 24.53 2.04
C PRO A 665 -27.00 24.62 3.51
N PRO A 666 -26.72 25.82 4.07
CA PRO A 666 -26.36 25.96 5.47
C PRO A 666 -27.45 25.39 6.38
N GLN A 667 -27.09 24.49 7.29
CA GLN A 667 -28.03 23.88 8.24
C GLN A 667 -27.89 24.53 9.61
N LYS A 668 -29.00 24.97 10.22
CA LYS A 668 -29.00 25.40 11.63
C LYS A 668 -28.79 24.19 12.54
N MET A 669 -27.77 24.22 13.40
CA MET A 669 -27.49 23.10 14.30
C MET A 669 -28.45 23.11 15.49
N LEU A 670 -28.96 21.92 15.85
CA LEU A 670 -29.95 21.71 16.91
C LEU A 670 -29.24 21.31 18.22
N PRO A 671 -29.71 21.75 19.40
CA PRO A 671 -29.11 21.35 20.67
C PRO A 671 -29.22 19.84 20.92
N VAL A 672 -28.23 19.26 21.59
CA VAL A 672 -28.24 17.87 22.06
C VAL A 672 -28.65 17.84 23.52
N GLU A 673 -29.66 17.03 23.87
CA GLU A 673 -30.14 16.90 25.24
C GLU A 673 -29.01 16.58 26.23
N ASN A 674 -29.03 17.27 27.38
CA ASN A 674 -28.06 17.14 28.47
C ASN A 674 -26.58 17.31 28.04
N SER A 675 -26.30 18.08 26.97
CA SER A 675 -24.95 18.33 26.48
C SER A 675 -24.72 19.79 26.07
N SER A 676 -23.46 20.22 26.06
CA SER A 676 -23.04 21.49 25.44
C SER A 676 -22.90 21.41 23.91
N HIS A 677 -23.19 20.25 23.32
CA HIS A 677 -23.09 20.01 21.89
C HIS A 677 -24.37 20.43 21.16
N VAL A 678 -24.18 20.91 19.93
CA VAL A 678 -25.20 20.99 18.89
C VAL A 678 -24.96 19.90 17.85
N LYS A 679 -25.97 19.56 17.05
CA LYS A 679 -25.90 18.54 15.99
C LYS A 679 -26.58 18.96 14.69
N ALA A 680 -26.12 18.41 13.57
CA ALA A 680 -26.78 18.45 12.26
C ALA A 680 -26.63 17.09 11.56
N ASP A 681 -27.58 16.72 10.71
CA ASP A 681 -27.62 15.43 10.03
C ASP A 681 -27.29 15.58 8.53
N VAL A 682 -26.46 14.67 8.02
CA VAL A 682 -25.86 14.78 6.67
C VAL A 682 -26.01 13.46 5.92
N LYS A 683 -26.65 13.50 4.75
CA LYS A 683 -26.63 12.39 3.80
C LYS A 683 -25.33 12.49 2.98
N VAL A 684 -24.52 11.43 3.02
CA VAL A 684 -23.21 11.39 2.35
C VAL A 684 -23.38 10.80 0.95
N PRO A 685 -22.94 11.48 -0.14
CA PRO A 685 -22.99 10.94 -1.51
C PRO A 685 -22.23 9.61 -1.67
N LEU A 686 -22.58 8.84 -2.71
CA LEU A 686 -21.87 7.59 -3.04
C LEU A 686 -20.46 7.83 -3.60
N ASP A 687 -20.22 8.99 -4.21
CA ASP A 687 -18.94 9.43 -4.80
C ASP A 687 -18.13 10.40 -3.90
N ALA A 688 -18.60 10.65 -2.67
CA ALA A 688 -17.86 11.41 -1.67
C ALA A 688 -16.74 10.56 -1.04
N TYR A 689 -15.48 10.92 -1.21
CA TYR A 689 -14.29 10.33 -0.55
C TYR A 689 -13.80 11.16 0.65
N MET A 690 -14.23 12.42 0.73
CA MET A 690 -13.96 13.34 1.85
C MET A 690 -15.24 14.10 2.18
N MET A 691 -15.52 14.32 3.46
CA MET A 691 -16.54 15.25 3.94
C MET A 691 -15.82 16.48 4.51
N ASP A 692 -16.14 17.66 3.98
CA ASP A 692 -15.47 18.93 4.27
C ASP A 692 -16.47 19.90 4.88
N PHE A 693 -16.17 20.51 6.03
CA PHE A 693 -17.12 21.41 6.69
C PHE A 693 -16.47 22.48 7.57
N VAL A 694 -17.25 23.53 7.83
CA VAL A 694 -16.98 24.63 8.78
C VAL A 694 -18.26 25.01 9.52
N PHE A 695 -18.10 25.73 10.63
CA PHE A 695 -19.22 26.24 11.41
C PHE A 695 -19.27 27.77 11.33
N SER A 696 -20.45 28.37 11.32
CA SER A 696 -20.65 29.82 11.30
C SER A 696 -21.65 30.29 12.36
N GLU A 697 -21.51 31.55 12.81
CA GLU A 697 -22.43 32.21 13.74
C GLU A 697 -23.83 32.45 13.13
N LYS A 698 -23.92 32.51 11.79
CA LYS A 698 -25.13 32.84 11.05
C LYS A 698 -25.28 31.92 9.84
N GLU A 699 -26.49 31.89 9.29
CA GLU A 699 -26.80 31.26 8.00
C GLU A 699 -25.83 31.75 6.93
N ASP A 700 -25.79 33.07 6.67
CA ASP A 700 -24.80 33.72 5.80
C ASP A 700 -23.83 34.63 6.57
N GLY A 701 -22.53 34.35 6.37
CA GLY A 701 -21.41 35.13 6.94
C GLY A 701 -21.29 35.02 8.46
N GLY A 702 -20.80 36.10 9.08
CA GLY A 702 -20.50 36.16 10.52
C GLY A 702 -19.09 35.65 10.87
N VAL A 703 -18.89 35.30 12.14
CA VAL A 703 -17.68 34.58 12.58
C VAL A 703 -17.77 33.12 12.14
N PHE A 704 -16.64 32.56 11.69
CA PHE A 704 -16.51 31.14 11.32
C PHE A 704 -15.53 30.43 12.26
N ASP A 705 -15.84 29.20 12.64
CA ASP A 705 -14.81 28.22 13.00
C ASP A 705 -14.44 27.40 11.76
N ASN A 706 -13.29 27.75 11.17
CA ASN A 706 -12.64 27.02 10.09
C ASN A 706 -11.30 26.41 10.54
N ARG A 707 -11.15 26.14 11.85
CA ARG A 707 -9.98 25.47 12.43
C ARG A 707 -8.63 26.15 12.09
N ASN A 708 -8.63 27.49 12.02
CA ASN A 708 -7.50 28.33 11.59
C ASN A 708 -7.10 28.16 10.12
N ASN A 709 -8.08 28.21 9.21
CA ASN A 709 -7.90 27.99 7.76
C ASN A 709 -7.28 26.61 7.46
N MET A 710 -7.79 25.58 8.15
CA MET A 710 -7.50 24.16 7.93
C MET A 710 -8.76 23.34 7.70
N ASP A 711 -9.93 23.95 7.92
CA ASP A 711 -11.28 23.37 7.92
C ASP A 711 -11.40 22.08 8.76
N TYR A 712 -12.58 21.47 8.74
CA TYR A 712 -12.77 20.12 9.25
C TYR A 712 -12.94 19.17 8.05
N HIS A 713 -12.07 18.15 8.00
CA HIS A 713 -12.05 17.14 6.96
C HIS A 713 -12.17 15.75 7.60
N ILE A 714 -13.14 14.95 7.15
CA ILE A 714 -13.34 13.56 7.60
C ILE A 714 -13.30 12.64 6.37
N PRO A 715 -12.34 11.70 6.29
CA PRO A 715 -12.28 10.73 5.19
C PRO A 715 -13.50 9.81 5.16
N VAL A 716 -14.17 9.74 4.02
CA VAL A 716 -15.34 8.91 3.79
C VAL A 716 -14.89 7.56 3.25
N SER A 717 -15.36 6.48 3.87
CA SER A 717 -15.05 5.11 3.46
C SER A 717 -16.10 4.55 2.49
N ARG A 718 -15.76 3.49 1.75
CA ARG A 718 -16.64 2.80 0.77
C ARG A 718 -17.14 3.67 -0.40
N SER A 719 -16.50 4.81 -0.64
CA SER A 719 -16.77 5.67 -1.79
C SER A 719 -16.46 4.99 -3.14
N ILE A 720 -17.22 5.34 -4.17
CA ILE A 720 -16.98 4.96 -5.57
C ILE A 720 -15.71 5.65 -6.11
N LEU A 721 -15.45 6.88 -5.66
CA LEU A 721 -14.25 7.63 -6.01
C LEU A 721 -13.18 7.50 -4.92
N LYS A 722 -11.96 7.87 -5.26
CA LYS A 722 -10.84 7.99 -4.32
C LYS A 722 -10.28 9.41 -4.40
N GLU A 723 -9.63 9.85 -3.34
CA GLU A 723 -8.89 11.11 -3.35
C GLU A 723 -7.85 11.08 -4.48
N PRO A 724 -7.83 12.09 -5.39
CA PRO A 724 -6.87 12.11 -6.48
C PRO A 724 -5.41 12.05 -5.98
N PRO A 725 -4.53 11.27 -6.63
CA PRO A 725 -3.14 11.14 -6.22
C PRO A 725 -2.40 12.46 -6.44
N MET A 726 -1.87 13.05 -5.37
CA MET A 726 -0.96 14.21 -5.46
C MET A 726 0.48 13.76 -5.78
N HIS A 727 1.24 14.62 -6.44
CA HIS A 727 2.69 14.50 -6.57
C HIS A 727 3.40 15.38 -5.54
N ILE A 728 4.14 14.74 -4.63
CA ILE A 728 4.81 15.38 -3.50
C ILE A 728 6.32 15.16 -3.63
N VAL A 729 7.08 16.27 -3.68
CA VAL A 729 8.54 16.23 -3.75
C VAL A 729 9.12 16.72 -2.42
N HIS A 730 9.83 15.83 -1.71
CA HIS A 730 10.61 16.23 -0.54
C HIS A 730 12.00 16.70 -0.95
N ILE A 731 12.45 17.84 -0.43
CA ILE A 731 13.82 18.32 -0.57
C ILE A 731 14.47 18.33 0.81
N ALA A 732 15.48 17.48 1.00
CA ALA A 732 16.11 17.21 2.28
C ALA A 732 17.62 16.96 2.13
N VAL A 733 18.34 17.06 3.25
CA VAL A 733 19.78 16.75 3.35
C VAL A 733 20.08 15.50 4.20
N GLU A 734 19.05 14.93 4.83
CA GLU A 734 19.10 13.64 5.52
C GLU A 734 17.93 12.76 5.06
N MET A 735 18.18 11.45 5.00
CA MET A 735 17.21 10.38 4.80
C MET A 735 17.77 9.09 5.42
N ALA A 736 16.99 8.43 6.27
CA ALA A 736 17.37 7.12 6.81
C ALA A 736 17.17 6.02 5.75
N PRO A 737 17.95 4.92 5.78
CA PRO A 737 19.17 4.69 6.58
C PRO A 737 20.46 5.24 5.90
N ILE A 738 20.35 5.95 4.78
CA ILE A 738 21.47 6.24 3.87
C ILE A 738 22.32 7.48 4.22
N ALA A 739 21.71 8.47 4.87
CA ALA A 739 22.27 9.79 5.17
C ALA A 739 21.61 10.33 6.45
N LYS A 740 22.13 10.00 7.62
CA LYS A 740 21.46 10.27 8.91
C LYS A 740 22.42 10.87 9.93
N VAL A 741 21.98 11.97 10.56
CA VAL A 741 22.64 12.60 11.71
C VAL A 741 21.65 12.72 12.88
N GLY A 742 20.41 13.16 12.60
CA GLY A 742 19.36 13.37 13.59
C GLY A 742 18.05 12.65 13.26
N GLY A 743 16.95 13.14 13.84
CA GLY A 743 15.60 12.62 13.57
C GLY A 743 15.03 13.04 12.20
N LEU A 744 15.61 14.07 11.55
CA LEU A 744 15.15 14.58 10.26
C LEU A 744 15.12 13.47 9.20
N GLY A 745 16.18 12.68 9.10
CA GLY A 745 16.25 11.54 8.18
C GLY A 745 15.20 10.44 8.45
N ASP A 746 14.79 10.23 9.70
CA ASP A 746 13.72 9.27 10.03
C ASP A 746 12.37 9.80 9.56
N VAL A 747 12.09 11.08 9.80
CA VAL A 747 10.82 11.72 9.41
C VAL A 747 10.70 11.76 7.90
N VAL A 748 11.74 12.16 7.16
CA VAL A 748 11.75 12.16 5.68
C VAL A 748 11.38 10.78 5.13
N THR A 749 11.93 9.71 5.71
CA THR A 749 11.70 8.33 5.26
C THR A 749 10.30 7.84 5.63
N SER A 750 9.95 7.88 6.93
CA SER A 750 8.69 7.35 7.47
C SER A 750 7.47 8.12 6.99
N LEU A 751 7.54 9.45 6.89
CA LEU A 751 6.47 10.28 6.31
C LEU A 751 6.27 9.95 4.83
N SER A 752 7.35 9.85 4.06
CA SER A 752 7.26 9.50 2.64
C SER A 752 6.64 8.11 2.42
N ARG A 753 6.99 7.10 3.23
CA ARG A 753 6.34 5.78 3.20
C ARG A 753 4.85 5.87 3.55
N ALA A 754 4.50 6.58 4.63
CA ALA A 754 3.11 6.75 5.05
C ALA A 754 2.26 7.52 4.01
N VAL A 755 2.85 8.47 3.29
CA VAL A 755 2.20 9.23 2.21
C VAL A 755 2.08 8.39 0.93
N GLN A 756 3.06 7.55 0.62
CA GLN A 756 2.97 6.56 -0.47
C GLN A 756 1.88 5.50 -0.17
N GLU A 757 1.73 5.07 1.10
CA GLU A 757 0.61 4.23 1.57
C GLU A 757 -0.78 4.89 1.45
N LEU A 758 -0.85 6.21 1.24
CA LEU A 758 -2.09 6.95 0.95
C LEU A 758 -2.33 7.11 -0.57
N ASN A 759 -1.62 6.35 -1.41
CA ASN A 759 -1.73 6.40 -2.87
C ASN A 759 -1.36 7.79 -3.43
N HIS A 760 -0.32 8.42 -2.87
CA HIS A 760 0.29 9.64 -3.42
C HIS A 760 1.67 9.32 -4.01
N THR A 761 2.07 10.04 -5.05
CA THR A 761 3.38 9.88 -5.67
C THR A 761 4.39 10.68 -4.87
N VAL A 762 5.42 10.01 -4.34
CA VAL A 762 6.46 10.64 -3.52
C VAL A 762 7.83 10.46 -4.15
N ASP A 763 8.49 11.57 -4.45
CA ASP A 763 9.89 11.64 -4.87
C ASP A 763 10.70 12.42 -3.82
N ILE A 764 11.96 12.02 -3.60
CA ILE A 764 12.86 12.69 -2.64
C ILE A 764 14.12 13.16 -3.39
N ILE A 765 14.52 14.40 -3.17
CA ILE A 765 15.77 14.97 -3.68
C ILE A 765 16.75 15.14 -2.52
N LEU A 766 17.96 14.58 -2.68
CA LEU A 766 19.08 14.67 -1.73
C LEU A 766 20.38 15.05 -2.44
N PRO A 767 21.38 15.60 -1.73
CA PRO A 767 22.75 15.68 -2.25
C PRO A 767 23.40 14.29 -2.31
N LYS A 768 24.22 14.03 -3.34
CA LYS A 768 25.06 12.83 -3.39
C LYS A 768 26.33 13.04 -2.57
N TYR A 769 26.26 12.78 -1.27
CA TYR A 769 27.44 12.78 -0.40
C TYR A 769 28.42 11.66 -0.76
N ASP A 770 29.71 11.88 -0.49
CA ASP A 770 30.74 10.84 -0.54
C ASP A 770 30.59 9.79 0.58
N CYS A 771 30.01 10.16 1.72
CA CYS A 771 29.74 9.27 2.86
C CYS A 771 28.37 8.58 2.86
N LEU A 772 27.65 8.53 1.73
CA LEU A 772 26.37 7.81 1.62
C LEU A 772 26.53 6.30 1.82
N ASN A 773 25.62 5.68 2.57
CA ASN A 773 25.54 4.22 2.66
C ASN A 773 24.84 3.61 1.43
N PHE A 774 25.56 3.49 0.32
CA PHE A 774 25.04 2.94 -0.93
C PHE A 774 24.53 1.49 -0.85
N THR A 775 24.88 0.71 0.19
CA THR A 775 24.37 -0.68 0.35
C THR A 775 22.85 -0.76 0.54
N GLN A 776 22.23 0.34 0.96
CA GLN A 776 20.79 0.46 1.17
C GLN A 776 20.06 1.17 0.00
N VAL A 777 20.76 1.45 -1.10
CA VAL A 777 20.18 2.07 -2.31
C VAL A 777 20.07 1.00 -3.40
N LYS A 778 18.83 0.63 -3.75
CA LYS A 778 18.54 -0.30 -4.84
C LYS A 778 18.51 0.44 -6.18
N ASP A 779 18.80 -0.29 -7.26
CA ASP A 779 18.66 0.17 -8.65
C ASP A 779 19.43 1.47 -8.98
N LEU A 780 20.56 1.74 -8.29
CA LEU A 780 21.29 3.00 -8.39
C LEU A 780 21.96 3.17 -9.76
N HIS A 781 21.52 4.16 -10.55
CA HIS A 781 22.09 4.50 -11.86
C HIS A 781 22.07 6.01 -12.13
N VAL A 782 22.87 6.48 -13.09
CA VAL A 782 22.77 7.87 -13.60
C VAL A 782 21.54 7.95 -14.52
N LYS A 783 20.62 8.87 -14.23
CA LYS A 783 19.36 9.05 -14.98
C LYS A 783 19.44 10.19 -16.01
N LYS A 784 20.15 11.28 -15.67
CA LYS A 784 20.50 12.40 -16.56
C LYS A 784 21.64 13.23 -15.94
N SER A 785 22.22 14.15 -16.70
CA SER A 785 22.93 15.30 -16.14
C SER A 785 22.39 16.61 -16.72
N TYR A 786 22.75 17.73 -16.10
CA TYR A 786 22.41 19.08 -16.52
C TYR A 786 23.47 20.06 -15.98
N SER A 787 23.59 21.24 -16.59
CA SER A 787 24.55 22.26 -16.15
C SER A 787 23.84 23.36 -15.38
N TRP A 788 24.36 23.69 -14.19
CA TRP A 788 23.91 24.85 -13.41
C TRP A 788 25.04 25.37 -12.52
N GLY A 789 25.03 26.67 -12.19
CA GLY A 789 25.98 27.27 -11.25
C GLY A 789 27.45 27.13 -11.67
N GLY A 790 27.73 27.05 -12.99
CA GLY A 790 29.07 26.88 -13.53
C GLY A 790 29.65 25.46 -13.47
N THR A 791 28.84 24.44 -13.15
CA THR A 791 29.29 23.04 -13.10
C THR A 791 28.26 22.08 -13.71
N GLU A 792 28.68 20.86 -14.04
CA GLU A 792 27.76 19.77 -14.34
C GLU A 792 27.18 19.21 -13.03
N ILE A 793 25.90 18.85 -13.04
CA ILE A 793 25.21 18.15 -11.96
C ILE A 793 24.70 16.83 -12.51
N LYS A 794 25.28 15.71 -12.04
CA LYS A 794 24.84 14.36 -12.39
C LYS A 794 23.68 13.97 -11.48
N VAL A 795 22.58 13.56 -12.07
CA VAL A 795 21.40 13.05 -11.35
C VAL A 795 21.49 11.54 -11.32
N TRP A 796 21.73 11.00 -10.14
CA TRP A 796 21.57 9.58 -9.89
C TRP A 796 20.14 9.32 -9.42
N PHE A 797 19.58 8.17 -9.79
CA PHE A 797 18.29 7.69 -9.32
C PHE A 797 18.47 6.31 -8.69
N GLY A 798 17.73 6.05 -7.62
CA GLY A 798 17.64 4.74 -6.97
C GLY A 798 16.45 4.66 -6.03
N LYS A 799 16.27 3.51 -5.38
CA LYS A 799 15.20 3.27 -4.41
C LYS A 799 15.74 3.02 -3.01
N VAL A 800 15.15 3.69 -2.01
CA VAL A 800 15.49 3.55 -0.59
C VAL A 800 14.20 3.33 0.19
N GLU A 801 14.10 2.22 0.93
CA GLU A 801 12.86 1.76 1.60
C GLU A 801 11.59 1.75 0.71
N GLY A 802 11.77 1.53 -0.60
CA GLY A 802 10.70 1.53 -1.63
C GLY A 802 10.40 2.88 -2.27
N LEU A 803 10.97 3.97 -1.73
CA LEU A 803 10.76 5.34 -2.19
C LEU A 803 11.68 5.71 -3.35
N SER A 804 11.21 6.56 -4.25
CA SER A 804 11.99 7.14 -5.35
C SER A 804 12.93 8.22 -4.84
N VAL A 805 14.24 8.07 -5.07
CA VAL A 805 15.25 9.04 -4.61
C VAL A 805 16.13 9.52 -5.76
N TYR A 806 16.29 10.84 -5.87
CA TYR A 806 17.19 11.53 -6.77
C TYR A 806 18.38 12.11 -5.98
N PHE A 807 19.59 11.69 -6.33
CA PHE A 807 20.81 12.20 -5.73
C PHE A 807 21.50 13.17 -6.70
N LEU A 808 21.64 14.43 -6.29
CA LEU A 808 22.29 15.47 -7.07
C LEU A 808 23.78 15.52 -6.77
N GLU A 809 24.60 15.28 -7.79
CA GLU A 809 26.07 15.25 -7.70
C GLU A 809 26.69 16.38 -8.56
N PRO A 810 26.80 17.60 -8.02
CA PRO A 810 27.55 18.66 -8.68
C PRO A 810 29.04 18.31 -8.69
N GLN A 811 29.67 18.43 -9.86
CA GLN A 811 31.09 18.08 -10.06
C GLN A 811 32.06 19.13 -9.46
N ASN A 812 31.56 20.07 -8.65
CA ASN A 812 32.34 21.07 -7.91
C ASN A 812 32.86 20.56 -6.55
N GLY A 813 32.58 19.30 -6.17
CA GLY A 813 33.08 18.70 -4.93
C GLY A 813 32.45 19.27 -3.64
N PHE A 814 31.34 20.01 -3.71
CA PHE A 814 30.66 20.56 -2.52
C PHE A 814 30.20 19.47 -1.54
N PHE A 815 29.82 18.30 -2.05
CA PHE A 815 29.31 17.17 -1.25
C PHE A 815 30.34 16.05 -1.02
N TRP A 816 31.60 16.28 -1.40
CA TRP A 816 32.71 15.38 -1.09
C TRP A 816 33.51 15.95 0.08
N LYS A 817 33.12 15.58 1.30
CA LYS A 817 33.62 16.17 2.57
C LYS A 817 33.74 15.15 3.71
N GLY A 818 33.33 13.90 3.49
CA GLY A 818 33.18 12.88 4.54
C GLY A 818 32.00 13.10 5.49
N CYS A 819 31.30 14.24 5.43
CA CYS A 819 30.21 14.60 6.34
C CYS A 819 29.04 15.35 5.68
N ILE A 820 27.87 15.21 6.32
CA ILE A 820 26.64 15.92 5.95
C ILE A 820 26.75 17.39 6.40
N TYR A 821 26.97 17.64 7.70
CA TYR A 821 27.13 18.96 8.30
C TYR A 821 28.54 19.16 8.89
N GLY A 822 28.86 20.40 9.26
CA GLY A 822 30.07 20.79 9.98
C GLY A 822 31.18 21.34 9.09
N CYS A 823 30.91 21.66 7.82
CA CYS A 823 31.85 22.39 6.98
C CYS A 823 31.66 23.90 7.15
N ASN A 824 32.77 24.65 7.09
CA ASN A 824 32.79 26.11 7.22
C ASN A 824 31.91 26.85 6.18
N ASN A 825 31.51 26.17 5.10
CA ASN A 825 30.66 26.70 4.03
C ASN A 825 29.33 25.95 3.86
N ASP A 826 28.78 25.30 4.90
CA ASP A 826 27.49 24.58 4.81
C ASP A 826 26.34 25.42 4.21
N ALA A 827 26.27 26.71 4.53
CA ALA A 827 25.28 27.63 3.96
C ALA A 827 25.41 27.79 2.43
N GLU A 828 26.64 27.79 1.91
CA GLU A 828 26.93 27.81 0.47
C GLU A 828 26.62 26.45 -0.17
N ARG A 829 27.09 25.35 0.44
CA ARG A 829 26.82 23.97 -0.01
C ARG A 829 25.32 23.75 -0.20
N PHE A 830 24.53 24.05 0.82
CA PHE A 830 23.09 23.83 0.80
C PHE A 830 22.34 24.88 -0.04
N GLY A 831 22.80 26.14 -0.07
CA GLY A 831 22.27 27.15 -0.99
C GLY A 831 22.41 26.74 -2.46
N PHE A 832 23.56 26.17 -2.85
CA PHE A 832 23.76 25.58 -4.16
C PHE A 832 22.78 24.42 -4.42
N PHE A 833 22.68 23.47 -3.49
CA PHE A 833 21.77 22.32 -3.62
C PHE A 833 20.29 22.70 -3.76
N CYS A 834 19.83 23.74 -3.06
CA CYS A 834 18.45 24.22 -3.17
C CYS A 834 18.12 24.74 -4.57
N ASN A 835 19.02 25.52 -5.17
CA ASN A 835 18.89 25.98 -6.56
C ASN A 835 18.94 24.79 -7.52
N ALA A 836 19.95 23.92 -7.37
CA ALA A 836 20.10 22.72 -8.19
C ALA A 836 18.85 21.84 -8.16
N SER A 837 18.17 21.71 -7.02
CA SER A 837 16.93 20.94 -6.87
C SER A 837 15.76 21.56 -7.64
N LEU A 838 15.60 22.89 -7.60
CA LEU A 838 14.57 23.60 -8.37
C LEU A 838 14.82 23.51 -9.88
N GLU A 839 16.09 23.64 -10.30
CA GLU A 839 16.52 23.46 -11.69
C GLU A 839 16.33 22.01 -12.19
N PHE A 840 16.64 21.01 -11.35
CA PHE A 840 16.40 19.60 -11.67
C PHE A 840 14.92 19.33 -12.00
N LEU A 841 14.00 19.89 -11.18
CA LEU A 841 12.56 19.81 -11.35
C LEU A 841 12.11 20.56 -12.62
N GLN A 842 12.57 21.81 -12.77
CA GLN A 842 12.23 22.68 -13.90
C GLN A 842 12.67 22.10 -15.25
N GLN A 843 13.94 21.69 -15.36
CA GLN A 843 14.52 21.07 -16.56
C GLN A 843 14.14 19.58 -16.69
N GLY A 844 13.48 18.99 -15.68
CA GLY A 844 12.94 17.64 -15.74
C GLY A 844 11.48 17.57 -16.16
N GLY A 845 10.80 18.71 -16.36
CA GLY A 845 9.35 18.73 -16.64
C GLY A 845 8.49 18.22 -15.47
N PHE A 846 8.99 18.31 -14.24
CA PHE A 846 8.23 17.92 -13.05
C PHE A 846 7.09 18.93 -12.81
N HIS A 847 5.95 18.42 -12.34
CA HIS A 847 4.77 19.21 -12.02
C HIS A 847 4.21 18.81 -10.64
N PRO A 848 4.98 19.01 -9.55
CA PRO A 848 4.54 18.62 -8.21
C PRO A 848 3.37 19.49 -7.73
N ASP A 849 2.43 18.89 -7.01
CA ASP A 849 1.40 19.62 -6.28
C ASP A 849 1.97 20.23 -5.00
N ILE A 850 2.91 19.53 -4.36
CA ILE A 850 3.59 19.97 -3.13
C ILE A 850 5.10 19.83 -3.26
N ILE A 851 5.83 20.90 -2.95
CA ILE A 851 7.26 20.88 -2.63
C ILE A 851 7.37 21.00 -1.10
N HIS A 852 7.95 19.98 -0.46
CA HIS A 852 8.05 19.87 0.99
C HIS A 852 9.53 19.94 1.42
N CYS A 853 9.89 21.07 2.01
CA CYS A 853 11.23 21.38 2.47
C CYS A 853 11.39 21.11 3.98
N HIS A 854 12.52 20.54 4.38
CA HIS A 854 12.88 20.23 5.76
C HIS A 854 14.07 21.05 6.26
N ASP A 855 13.83 21.85 7.30
CA ASP A 855 14.79 22.63 8.07
C ASP A 855 15.67 23.66 7.29
N TRP A 856 16.51 24.40 8.02
CA TRP A 856 17.31 25.53 7.52
C TRP A 856 18.18 25.22 6.29
N SER A 857 18.55 23.95 6.11
CA SER A 857 19.37 23.46 5.00
C SER A 857 18.59 23.35 3.68
N SER A 858 17.27 23.22 3.70
CA SER A 858 16.42 23.33 2.51
C SER A 858 15.63 24.64 2.44
N ALA A 859 15.67 25.46 3.50
CA ALA A 859 15.03 26.77 3.58
C ALA A 859 15.27 27.69 2.36
N PRO A 860 16.45 27.70 1.68
CA PRO A 860 16.63 28.50 0.48
C PRO A 860 15.66 28.19 -0.67
N VAL A 861 15.19 26.94 -0.81
CA VAL A 861 14.14 26.59 -1.79
C VAL A 861 12.92 27.49 -1.61
N ALA A 862 12.57 27.84 -0.37
CA ALA A 862 11.31 28.49 -0.05
C ALA A 862 11.15 29.85 -0.72
N TRP A 863 12.21 30.68 -0.70
CA TRP A 863 12.17 31.98 -1.38
C TRP A 863 12.53 31.86 -2.86
N LEU A 864 13.54 31.06 -3.22
CA LEU A 864 13.95 30.86 -4.62
C LEU A 864 12.78 30.39 -5.49
N PHE A 865 12.00 29.41 -5.03
CA PHE A 865 10.80 28.92 -5.70
C PHE A 865 9.81 30.06 -5.99
N LYS A 866 9.51 30.89 -4.99
CA LYS A 866 8.52 31.97 -5.09
C LYS A 866 9.02 33.17 -5.89
N GLU A 867 10.31 33.49 -5.81
CA GLU A 867 10.97 34.62 -6.47
C GLU A 867 11.26 34.32 -7.96
N GLN A 868 11.59 33.07 -8.32
CA GLN A 868 12.16 32.74 -9.65
C GLN A 868 11.39 31.67 -10.45
N TYR A 869 10.79 30.66 -9.80
CA TYR A 869 10.24 29.48 -10.51
C TYR A 869 8.70 29.43 -10.53
N ARG A 870 8.03 30.24 -9.70
CA ARG A 870 6.56 30.27 -9.57
C ARG A 870 5.81 30.66 -10.86
N HIS A 871 6.48 31.30 -11.82
CA HIS A 871 5.88 31.69 -13.10
C HIS A 871 6.14 30.67 -14.22
N ASN A 872 6.87 29.59 -13.93
CA ASN A 872 7.25 28.55 -14.88
C ASN A 872 6.40 27.27 -14.66
N SER A 873 6.85 26.10 -15.13
CA SER A 873 6.07 24.84 -15.03
C SER A 873 5.74 24.43 -13.58
N LEU A 874 6.55 24.85 -12.61
CA LEU A 874 6.33 24.63 -11.18
C LEU A 874 5.24 25.55 -10.57
N GLY A 875 4.61 26.44 -11.34
CA GLY A 875 3.71 27.49 -10.84
C GLY A 875 2.41 27.03 -10.18
N LYS A 876 2.02 25.76 -10.32
CA LYS A 876 0.90 25.15 -9.58
C LYS A 876 1.28 24.72 -8.15
N ALA A 877 2.56 24.45 -7.89
CA ALA A 877 3.02 23.82 -6.67
C ALA A 877 2.80 24.68 -5.42
N ARG A 878 2.46 24.02 -4.31
CA ARG A 878 2.42 24.61 -2.97
C ARG A 878 3.65 24.23 -2.17
N LEU A 879 4.09 25.16 -1.34
CA LEU A 879 5.33 25.07 -0.59
C LEU A 879 5.03 24.83 0.88
N VAL A 880 5.43 23.66 1.37
CA VAL A 880 5.34 23.27 2.78
C VAL A 880 6.74 23.24 3.38
N PHE A 881 6.91 23.82 4.56
CA PHE A 881 8.18 23.79 5.30
C PHE A 881 8.00 23.09 6.65
N THR A 882 8.95 22.25 7.06
CA THR A 882 9.00 21.63 8.39
C THR A 882 10.25 22.07 9.14
N ILE A 883 10.07 22.66 10.32
CA ILE A 883 11.12 22.94 11.29
C ILE A 883 11.28 21.70 12.19
N HIS A 884 12.44 21.07 12.18
CA HIS A 884 12.78 19.94 13.07
C HIS A 884 13.53 20.44 14.32
N ASN A 885 14.44 21.42 14.18
CA ASN A 885 14.97 22.18 15.33
C ASN A 885 15.23 23.66 14.98
N LEU A 886 14.57 24.57 15.69
CA LEU A 886 14.68 26.02 15.53
C LEU A 886 16.03 26.62 15.98
N GLU A 887 16.83 25.89 16.76
CA GLU A 887 18.15 26.35 17.23
C GLU A 887 19.16 26.55 16.09
N PHE A 888 19.00 25.83 14.98
CA PHE A 888 19.91 25.88 13.83
C PHE A 888 19.36 26.76 12.71
N GLY A 889 20.22 27.62 12.14
CA GLY A 889 19.89 28.38 10.93
C GLY A 889 18.65 29.29 11.03
N ALA A 890 18.31 29.77 12.23
CA ALA A 890 17.10 30.55 12.51
C ALA A 890 16.84 31.72 11.54
N HIS A 891 17.88 32.38 11.01
CA HIS A 891 17.72 33.44 10.01
C HIS A 891 17.19 32.92 8.66
N PHE A 892 17.63 31.74 8.20
CA PHE A 892 17.09 31.09 7.01
C PHE A 892 15.68 30.54 7.25
N ILE A 893 15.41 29.97 8.43
CA ILE A 893 14.06 29.54 8.84
C ILE A 893 13.10 30.74 8.82
N GLY A 894 13.52 31.90 9.35
CA GLY A 894 12.75 33.13 9.32
C GLY A 894 12.41 33.61 7.91
N LYS A 895 13.36 33.55 6.96
CA LYS A 895 13.05 33.84 5.54
C LYS A 895 12.11 32.78 4.96
N ALA A 896 12.34 31.48 5.17
CA ALA A 896 11.46 30.42 4.65
C ALA A 896 10.02 30.52 5.20
N MET A 897 9.85 30.92 6.46
CA MET A 897 8.53 31.17 7.05
C MET A 897 7.75 32.29 6.36
N GLN A 898 8.41 33.32 5.82
CA GLN A 898 7.73 34.36 5.05
C GLN A 898 7.14 33.78 3.75
N TYR A 899 7.93 33.02 2.99
CA TYR A 899 7.60 32.58 1.62
C TYR A 899 6.76 31.29 1.52
N SER A 900 6.76 30.42 2.54
CA SER A 900 6.02 29.15 2.55
C SER A 900 4.49 29.34 2.60
N ASP A 901 3.72 28.49 1.92
CA ASP A 901 2.23 28.55 1.97
C ASP A 901 1.71 28.05 3.33
N LYS A 902 2.28 26.95 3.84
CA LYS A 902 2.04 26.40 5.19
C LYS A 902 3.38 25.97 5.82
N VAL A 903 3.47 26.07 7.13
CA VAL A 903 4.67 25.67 7.91
C VAL A 903 4.26 24.73 9.04
N THR A 904 5.12 23.78 9.35
CA THR A 904 4.91 22.72 10.33
C THR A 904 6.11 22.57 11.26
N THR A 905 5.91 21.92 12.41
CA THR A 905 6.99 21.45 13.29
C THR A 905 6.58 20.19 14.05
N VAL A 906 7.55 19.53 14.68
CA VAL A 906 7.53 18.11 15.10
C VAL A 906 6.67 17.77 16.34
N SER A 907 6.01 18.75 16.97
CA SER A 907 4.91 18.48 17.91
C SER A 907 3.98 19.69 18.17
N PRO A 908 2.72 19.47 18.60
CA PRO A 908 1.83 20.54 19.06
C PRO A 908 2.37 21.36 20.24
N ASN A 909 3.10 20.74 21.17
CA ASN A 909 3.66 21.45 22.33
C ASN A 909 4.83 22.34 21.92
N TYR A 910 5.79 21.81 21.16
CA TYR A 910 6.92 22.57 20.63
C TYR A 910 6.44 23.77 19.78
N SER A 911 5.35 23.60 19.01
CA SER A 911 4.75 24.72 18.25
C SER A 911 4.23 25.87 19.14
N LYS A 912 3.85 25.61 20.39
CA LYS A 912 3.48 26.63 21.40
C LYS A 912 4.72 27.18 22.10
N GLU A 913 5.70 26.34 22.41
CA GLU A 913 6.97 26.75 23.03
C GLU A 913 7.71 27.77 22.15
N VAL A 914 7.76 27.55 20.84
CA VAL A 914 8.40 28.48 19.89
C VAL A 914 7.49 29.60 19.36
N SER A 915 6.19 29.63 19.70
CA SER A 915 5.24 30.59 19.11
C SER A 915 5.57 32.05 19.43
N GLY A 916 6.24 32.30 20.56
CA GLY A 916 6.71 33.63 20.97
C GLY A 916 8.02 34.09 20.32
N ASN A 917 8.69 33.25 19.52
CA ASN A 917 9.94 33.62 18.86
C ASN A 917 9.67 34.66 17.75
N PRO A 918 10.43 35.78 17.67
CA PRO A 918 10.22 36.84 16.67
C PRO A 918 10.15 36.40 15.21
N ILE A 919 10.76 35.27 14.81
CA ILE A 919 10.67 34.75 13.43
C ILE A 919 9.43 33.87 13.17
N ILE A 920 8.76 33.41 14.23
CA ILE A 920 7.58 32.54 14.18
C ILE A 920 6.29 33.36 14.41
N ALA A 921 6.31 34.27 15.39
CA ALA A 921 5.14 35.05 15.84
C ALA A 921 4.38 35.79 14.71
N PRO A 922 5.03 36.42 13.70
CA PRO A 922 4.33 37.06 12.57
C PRO A 922 3.62 36.09 11.62
N HIS A 923 3.78 34.78 11.80
CA HIS A 923 3.38 33.73 10.86
C HIS A 923 2.55 32.61 11.48
N LEU A 924 2.07 32.79 12.72
CA LEU A 924 1.29 31.80 13.46
C LEU A 924 0.02 31.32 12.71
N TYR A 925 -0.61 32.18 11.92
CA TYR A 925 -1.77 31.85 11.08
C TYR A 925 -1.53 30.73 10.06
N LYS A 926 -0.26 30.36 9.81
CA LYS A 926 0.14 29.26 8.91
C LYS A 926 1.12 28.27 9.55
N PHE A 927 1.37 28.35 10.86
CA PHE A 927 2.31 27.50 11.59
C PHE A 927 1.60 26.47 12.47
N HIS A 928 1.95 25.18 12.34
CA HIS A 928 1.22 24.08 12.97
C HIS A 928 2.16 23.03 13.56
N GLY A 929 1.91 22.58 14.80
CA GLY A 929 2.59 21.42 15.36
C GLY A 929 1.91 20.10 14.97
N ILE A 930 2.66 19.19 14.35
CA ILE A 930 2.24 17.83 14.00
C ILE A 930 3.20 16.88 14.72
N LEU A 931 2.67 15.94 15.52
CA LEU A 931 3.53 15.01 16.25
C LEU A 931 4.14 13.98 15.30
N ASN A 932 5.47 13.83 15.33
CA ASN A 932 6.16 12.80 14.56
C ASN A 932 5.67 11.39 14.94
N GLY A 933 5.48 10.55 13.92
CA GLY A 933 5.29 9.10 14.10
C GLY A 933 6.61 8.35 14.28
N ILE A 934 6.51 7.02 14.38
CA ILE A 934 7.63 6.08 14.27
C ILE A 934 7.25 5.02 13.22
N ASP A 935 8.23 4.53 12.47
CA ASP A 935 8.02 3.48 11.48
C ASP A 935 8.07 2.09 12.17
N PRO A 936 6.94 1.36 12.26
CA PRO A 936 6.90 0.07 12.94
C PRO A 936 7.52 -1.06 12.10
N ASP A 937 7.78 -0.87 10.81
CA ASP A 937 8.47 -1.89 10.00
C ASP A 937 10.00 -1.84 10.25
N ILE A 938 10.51 -0.68 10.72
CA ILE A 938 11.91 -0.45 11.09
C ILE A 938 12.12 -0.71 12.60
N TRP A 939 11.20 -0.27 13.46
CA TRP A 939 11.34 -0.29 14.91
C TRP A 939 10.39 -1.29 15.60
N ASP A 940 10.44 -2.56 15.18
CA ASP A 940 9.66 -3.65 15.81
C ASP A 940 10.53 -4.48 16.80
N PRO A 941 10.36 -4.33 18.13
CA PRO A 941 11.15 -5.09 19.10
C PRO A 941 10.84 -6.60 19.11
N LEU A 942 9.78 -7.06 18.44
CA LEU A 942 9.49 -8.50 18.27
C LEU A 942 10.29 -9.12 17.12
N ASN A 943 10.88 -8.29 16.26
CA ASN A 943 11.46 -8.70 14.98
C ASN A 943 12.86 -8.10 14.70
N ASP A 944 13.35 -7.22 15.58
CA ASP A 944 14.68 -6.60 15.56
C ASP A 944 15.81 -7.63 15.76
N LYS A 945 16.68 -7.74 14.75
CA LYS A 945 17.82 -8.67 14.73
C LYS A 945 18.96 -8.28 15.68
N PHE A 946 18.91 -7.09 16.27
CA PHE A 946 19.86 -6.61 17.28
C PHE A 946 19.39 -6.91 18.72
N ILE A 947 18.15 -7.41 18.89
CA ILE A 947 17.59 -7.87 20.17
C ILE A 947 17.70 -9.40 20.24
N PRO A 948 18.45 -9.98 21.19
CA PRO A 948 18.60 -11.44 21.30
C PRO A 948 17.27 -12.21 21.52
N ASP A 949 17.06 -13.28 20.75
CA ASP A 949 15.79 -14.04 20.71
C ASP A 949 15.32 -14.56 22.08
N HIS A 950 16.25 -14.87 22.99
CA HIS A 950 15.93 -15.39 24.34
C HIS A 950 15.21 -14.38 25.25
N ILE A 951 15.08 -13.12 24.84
CA ILE A 951 14.30 -12.09 25.54
C ILE A 951 12.79 -12.42 25.59
N PHE A 952 12.29 -13.30 24.71
CA PHE A 952 10.87 -13.66 24.67
C PHE A 952 10.52 -15.02 25.30
N LEU A 953 11.50 -15.74 25.87
CA LEU A 953 11.30 -17.08 26.46
C LEU A 953 10.78 -17.09 27.91
N PHE A 954 10.65 -15.92 28.56
CA PHE A 954 10.21 -15.82 29.95
C PHE A 954 8.89 -15.03 30.07
N PRO A 955 7.71 -15.65 29.84
CA PRO A 955 6.42 -14.94 29.82
C PRO A 955 6.08 -14.25 31.16
N ASN A 956 6.63 -14.71 32.28
CA ASN A 956 6.43 -14.12 33.61
C ASN A 956 7.41 -12.98 33.95
N VAL A 957 8.33 -12.62 33.05
CA VAL A 957 9.33 -11.56 33.25
C VAL A 957 9.32 -10.63 32.04
N GLY A 958 8.71 -9.45 32.19
CA GLY A 958 8.45 -8.53 31.07
C GLY A 958 9.73 -8.18 30.26
N PRO A 959 9.69 -8.13 28.90
CA PRO A 959 10.88 -8.05 28.04
C PRO A 959 11.89 -6.94 28.39
N LEU A 960 11.42 -5.80 28.89
CA LEU A 960 12.26 -4.69 29.38
C LEU A 960 13.31 -5.12 30.43
N VAL A 961 13.02 -6.14 31.25
CA VAL A 961 13.92 -6.62 32.30
C VAL A 961 15.13 -7.33 31.69
N ILE A 962 14.92 -8.16 30.66
CA ILE A 962 15.99 -8.98 30.07
C ILE A 962 16.90 -8.10 29.19
N ILE A 963 16.33 -7.11 28.49
CA ILE A 963 17.07 -6.04 27.81
C ILE A 963 17.96 -5.27 28.82
N LYS A 964 17.41 -4.90 29.98
CA LYS A 964 18.16 -4.25 31.06
C LYS A 964 19.28 -5.12 31.66
N PHE A 965 19.17 -6.45 31.63
CA PHE A 965 20.23 -7.37 32.07
C PHE A 965 21.35 -7.52 31.03
N HIS A 966 21.05 -7.44 29.72
CA HIS A 966 22.06 -7.61 28.67
C HIS A 966 22.82 -6.34 28.31
N MET A 967 22.18 -5.16 28.38
CA MET A 967 22.85 -3.87 28.14
C MET A 967 24.17 -3.68 28.93
N PRO A 968 24.23 -3.95 30.25
CA PRO A 968 25.46 -3.88 31.03
C PRO A 968 26.57 -4.83 30.53
N GLN A 969 26.23 -6.04 30.08
CA GLN A 969 27.21 -6.98 29.54
C GLN A 969 27.79 -6.49 28.21
N ILE A 970 26.95 -5.94 27.33
CA ILE A 970 27.37 -5.36 26.05
C ILE A 970 28.30 -4.15 26.28
N MET A 971 28.01 -3.30 27.28
CA MET A 971 28.90 -2.20 27.67
C MET A 971 30.23 -2.68 28.27
N LEU A 972 30.20 -3.69 29.15
CA LEU A 972 31.40 -4.30 29.74
C LEU A 972 32.33 -4.93 28.68
N LEU A 973 31.77 -5.57 27.64
CA LEU A 973 32.53 -6.12 26.54
C LEU A 973 33.22 -5.04 25.70
N LYS A 974 32.54 -3.92 25.42
CA LYS A 974 33.15 -2.77 24.72
C LYS A 974 34.30 -2.13 25.53
N GLY A 975 34.15 -2.02 26.86
CA GLY A 975 35.23 -1.53 27.74
C GLY A 975 36.48 -2.43 27.71
N LYS A 976 36.32 -3.75 27.83
CA LYS A 976 37.43 -4.71 27.75
C LYS A 976 38.09 -4.76 26.35
N GLY A 977 37.33 -4.46 25.30
CA GLY A 977 37.83 -4.36 23.93
C GLY A 977 38.85 -3.23 23.72
N GLN A 978 38.70 -2.09 24.40
CA GLN A 978 39.68 -1.00 24.32
C GLN A 978 40.95 -1.30 25.13
N GLN A 979 40.84 -1.89 26.34
CA GLN A 979 42.04 -2.26 27.12
C GLN A 979 42.95 -3.26 26.40
N LYS A 980 42.39 -4.24 25.67
CA LYS A 980 43.21 -5.21 24.91
C LYS A 980 43.97 -4.63 23.72
N LYS A 981 43.69 -3.40 23.26
CA LYS A 981 44.50 -2.72 22.22
C LYS A 981 45.64 -1.86 22.77
N LEU A 982 45.75 -1.71 24.09
CA LEU A 982 46.78 -0.91 24.77
C LEU A 982 47.91 -1.75 25.40
N TYR A 983 47.84 -3.09 25.31
CA TYR A 983 48.80 -4.02 25.94
C TYR A 983 49.61 -4.90 24.96
N ASN A 984 49.55 -4.61 23.65
CA ASN A 984 50.39 -5.24 22.62
C ASN A 984 51.30 -4.20 21.95
N LYS A 985 52.03 -3.42 22.76
CA LYS A 985 53.12 -2.52 22.36
C LYS A 985 54.16 -2.36 23.47
N ASP A 986 54.83 -3.47 23.75
CA ASP A 986 56.20 -3.57 24.28
C ASP A 986 56.85 -4.75 23.53
#